data_AF-A0A9E1MM99-F1
#
_entry.id   AF-A0A9E1MM99-F1
#
_cell.length_a   1.000
_cell.length_b   1.000
_cell.length_c   1.000
_cell.angle_alpha   90.00
_cell.angle_beta   90.00
_cell.angle_gamma   90.00
#
_symmetry.space_group_name_H-M   'P 1'
#
loop_
_entity.id
_entity.type
_entity.pdbx_description
1 polymer ?
#
loop_
_entity_poly.entity_id
_entity_poly.type
_entity_poly.pdbx_seq_one_letter_code
_entity_poly.pdbx_strand_id
1 'polypeptide(L)'
;MGYSYYYLDQEGKALRYFEKALEARPDDEDTMQLIDGCKKGISLPQFSECFRERTESTWKDFAQQEAQLRRMMDEDKDHTRGQELVDRVEGILNQAFDEISFEMGVGGEKYELILTPEGDKVKLFELVYFQKHAPKEVLEHWNILVGRQPIRNIGLRTEDGWNISGDDVQIWLEEQGENSFAISAYCEKLLPKLQEEEGRVWWMLTTLTDQVLGEIPHMRYIDSFDVLEEPKAEPSILLSQLPDHLKKRGLELSTDPEAYLESYLGYEMKPNEDPDADWRLDVMVGSTNCVPLINGYLNADNDFMDQLHADGTVAGFFCYPLDTLREEEGSQKIFDFRDELEEVFATDEGAEVLTLTGGATGIYCGYVDFIAWDIREALNMAKEFFEGTDIPWAVFHSFRREAGSVPLKQQDDEPETEDQDDELDETLTGMDYIPYTKQNAEAFYEQLEQWNDEDEYTRCIQALNTVPEDWRDYRIAYAMARALENYAIIGDHDEGTPRYKGDKALLRAIEVLESVREEGKDKAEWNMRMAYGYQYLYGQEEKAIPYAQRWAELAPEDEDAATVIQECQKEIAKRDESEVEDESDHTGVFTGFVLLSKGKWDKEQFIRDMKEKWDITVDEYDASEEKDDDALVFEVGDMLAAVSLNNYPIPGGEAEANAENNYMWPDAVKVAKKHSAHIMVAVLGKEENLLEKGKLFTKVVAACCRQKYATGIYTSGVVFEPQFYEGFADMMQNDELPIFNWIWFGLWRDENGMNGYTYGMDVFGKDEMEVLGTDAEPGDLRDFLASLVSYVLENDVELQDGETIGFTADDKHTITRSPGVSLPEDQMTLKISWKSTDGSPDDGDEDDSDGERSEDEESGVPEVYTEEEMNAVEEHIQQYFGKFENVFHELDSTDIHVDICVVPPSEERDYYTLVTMGMGAHRMNVPEELAEYKLERAELVIALPGNWKLKHEDLKNERWYWPIRLLKTLARLPIASDTWLGFGHTMDNEDDFAKDTKLCAAMLTGPQDTEDGSEVCTLPNGEEVNFYQVIPLYRDELEYKMEHDADALLDKMDGISFVVDPTRQDAITRGTLSNDDFDGEMDDASYHIESIE
;
A
#
# COMPACT_ATOMS: atom_id res chain seq x y z
N MET A 1 9.76 17.04 12.66
CA MET A 1 9.26 17.94 11.61
C MET A 1 7.77 18.21 11.78
N GLY A 2 6.95 17.23 12.20
CA GLY A 2 5.53 17.40 12.54
C GLY A 2 5.18 18.70 13.26
N TYR A 3 5.75 18.96 14.45
CA TYR A 3 5.55 20.23 15.19
C TYR A 3 5.74 21.51 14.38
N SER A 4 6.61 21.52 13.36
CA SER A 4 6.83 22.69 12.52
C SER A 4 5.70 22.91 11.52
N TYR A 5 5.13 21.84 10.95
CA TYR A 5 3.94 21.93 10.09
C TYR A 5 2.66 22.13 10.91
N TYR A 6 2.56 21.51 12.08
CA TYR A 6 1.44 21.67 13.01
C TYR A 6 1.29 23.13 13.49
N TYR A 7 2.39 23.79 13.88
CA TYR A 7 2.38 25.22 14.23
C TYR A 7 2.53 26.15 13.01
N LEU A 8 2.22 25.66 11.81
CA LEU A 8 2.05 26.43 10.57
C LEU A 8 0.67 26.17 9.94
N ASP A 9 -0.25 25.55 10.67
CA ASP A 9 -1.61 25.19 10.23
C ASP A 9 -1.60 24.28 8.97
N GLN A 10 -0.67 23.30 8.95
CA GLN A 10 -0.44 22.34 7.86
C GLN A 10 -0.52 20.89 8.36
N GLU A 11 -1.66 20.51 8.93
CA GLU A 11 -1.89 19.22 9.59
C GLU A 11 -1.67 18.01 8.68
N GLY A 12 -2.03 18.10 7.39
CA GLY A 12 -1.81 17.03 6.40
C GLY A 12 -0.33 16.65 6.25
N LYS A 13 0.55 17.65 6.17
CA LYS A 13 2.01 17.44 6.21
C LYS A 13 2.49 17.03 7.59
N ALA A 14 1.89 17.54 8.66
CA ALA A 14 2.30 17.26 10.04
C ALA A 14 2.05 15.81 10.45
N LEU A 15 0.88 15.25 10.08
CA LEU A 15 0.44 13.89 10.36
C LEU A 15 1.49 12.86 9.92
N ARG A 16 1.92 12.93 8.66
CA ARG A 16 2.98 12.13 8.02
C ARG A 16 4.34 12.16 8.77
N TYR A 17 4.57 13.12 9.67
CA TYR A 17 5.78 13.19 10.52
C TYR A 17 5.53 12.87 12.00
N PHE A 18 4.28 12.76 12.44
CA PHE A 18 3.92 12.31 13.78
C PHE A 18 3.66 10.80 13.80
N GLU A 19 3.06 10.24 12.75
CA GLU A 19 2.98 8.79 12.53
C GLU A 19 4.39 8.18 12.56
N LYS A 20 5.31 8.73 11.74
CA LYS A 20 6.75 8.40 11.75
C LYS A 20 7.51 8.73 13.04
N ALA A 21 6.89 9.45 13.97
CA ALA A 21 7.44 9.65 15.32
C ALA A 21 6.88 8.64 16.33
N LEU A 22 5.66 8.12 16.10
CA LEU A 22 5.01 7.06 16.87
C LEU A 22 5.53 5.67 16.46
N GLU A 23 5.77 5.42 15.18
CA GLU A 23 6.51 4.23 14.69
C GLU A 23 7.86 4.08 15.43
N ALA A 24 8.62 5.19 15.48
CA ALA A 24 9.91 5.25 16.17
C ALA A 24 9.80 5.30 17.71
N ARG A 25 8.59 5.47 18.26
CA ARG A 25 8.28 5.48 19.70
C ARG A 25 6.84 5.06 19.99
N PRO A 26 6.54 3.75 20.03
CA PRO A 26 5.26 3.27 20.50
C PRO A 26 4.96 3.79 21.92
N ASP A 27 3.68 3.96 22.23
CA ASP A 27 3.15 4.50 23.49
C ASP A 27 3.52 5.97 23.82
N ASP A 28 4.05 6.77 22.88
CA ASP A 28 4.32 8.21 23.10
C ASP A 28 2.99 9.02 23.11
N GLU A 29 2.37 9.15 24.30
CA GLU A 29 1.07 9.81 24.55
C GLU A 29 0.97 11.23 23.94
N ASP A 30 2.05 12.02 24.01
CA ASP A 30 2.12 13.37 23.41
C ASP A 30 2.01 13.29 21.88
N THR A 31 2.64 12.29 21.25
CA THR A 31 2.60 12.08 19.79
C THR A 31 1.24 11.54 19.33
N MET A 32 0.60 10.63 20.08
CA MET A 32 -0.76 10.15 19.77
C MET A 32 -1.80 11.28 19.82
N GLN A 33 -1.71 12.19 20.79
CA GLN A 33 -2.57 13.39 20.86
C GLN A 33 -2.33 14.35 19.68
N LEU A 34 -1.11 14.41 19.14
CA LEU A 34 -0.80 15.24 17.97
C LEU A 34 -1.30 14.61 16.67
N ILE A 35 -1.30 13.28 16.54
CA ILE A 35 -1.92 12.55 15.43
C ILE A 35 -3.44 12.77 15.43
N ASP A 36 -4.10 12.62 16.59
CA ASP A 36 -5.52 12.91 16.78
C ASP A 36 -5.85 14.36 16.36
N GLY A 37 -5.11 15.33 16.90
CA GLY A 37 -5.23 16.74 16.52
C GLY A 37 -5.00 17.00 15.03
N CYS A 38 -4.10 16.27 14.37
CA CYS A 38 -3.90 16.39 12.92
C CYS A 38 -5.07 15.81 12.13
N LYS A 39 -5.53 14.58 12.42
CA LYS A 39 -6.68 13.97 11.73
C LYS A 39 -7.92 14.85 11.82
N LYS A 40 -8.15 15.45 12.99
CA LYS A 40 -9.24 16.39 13.23
C LYS A 40 -9.08 17.75 12.52
N GLY A 41 -7.88 18.33 12.48
CA GLY A 41 -7.59 19.52 11.67
C GLY A 41 -7.61 19.26 10.15
N ILE A 42 -7.41 18.02 9.71
CA ILE A 42 -7.59 17.58 8.33
C ILE A 42 -9.07 17.53 7.94
N SER A 43 -9.92 16.99 8.83
CA SER A 43 -11.39 16.96 8.70
C SER A 43 -12.00 18.37 8.73
N LEU A 44 -11.49 19.22 9.63
CA LEU A 44 -11.96 20.58 9.82
C LEU A 44 -10.78 21.57 9.85
N PRO A 45 -10.31 22.06 8.69
CA PRO A 45 -9.15 22.91 8.60
C PRO A 45 -9.36 24.27 9.27
N GLN A 46 -8.39 24.68 10.09
CA GLN A 46 -8.47 25.89 10.89
C GLN A 46 -7.16 26.65 10.88
N PHE A 47 -7.20 27.84 10.30
CA PHE A 47 -6.03 28.70 10.19
C PHE A 47 -6.04 29.82 11.24
N SER A 48 -4.83 30.25 11.60
CA SER A 48 -4.53 31.41 12.45
C SER A 48 -4.84 32.75 11.76
N GLU A 49 -4.62 32.84 10.45
CA GLU A 49 -5.19 33.82 9.51
C GLU A 49 -5.59 33.05 8.24
N CYS A 50 -6.83 33.22 7.72
CA CYS A 50 -7.28 32.54 6.49
C CYS A 50 -6.82 33.28 5.22
N PHE A 51 -6.89 32.64 4.04
CA PHE A 51 -6.40 33.24 2.79
C PHE A 51 -7.02 34.60 2.46
N ARG A 52 -8.28 34.82 2.85
CA ARG A 52 -8.96 36.14 2.81
C ARG A 52 -8.24 37.21 3.63
N GLU A 53 -7.99 36.94 4.92
CA GLU A 53 -7.31 37.86 5.84
C GLU A 53 -5.86 38.12 5.42
N ARG A 54 -5.16 37.04 5.04
CA ARG A 54 -3.80 37.10 4.48
C ARG A 54 -3.73 37.94 3.21
N THR A 55 -4.70 37.80 2.30
CA THR A 55 -4.84 38.62 1.08
C THR A 55 -5.03 40.11 1.42
N GLU A 56 -5.92 40.46 2.36
CA GLU A 56 -6.08 41.85 2.80
C GLU A 56 -4.78 42.42 3.40
N SER A 57 -4.11 41.65 4.27
CA SER A 57 -2.87 42.07 4.94
C SER A 57 -1.74 42.30 3.94
N THR A 58 -1.55 41.35 3.03
CA THR A 58 -0.58 41.40 1.94
C THR A 58 -0.76 42.64 1.07
N TRP A 59 -1.99 42.91 0.61
CA TRP A 59 -2.27 44.07 -0.23
C TRP A 59 -2.08 45.41 0.47
N LYS A 60 -2.42 45.46 1.76
CA LYS A 60 -2.20 46.61 2.66
C LYS A 60 -0.71 46.88 2.87
N ASP A 61 0.14 45.86 2.93
CA ASP A 61 1.60 46.02 3.01
C ASP A 61 2.24 46.32 1.64
N PHE A 62 1.76 45.72 0.55
CA PHE A 62 2.14 46.10 -0.82
C PHE A 62 1.84 47.58 -1.07
N ALA A 63 0.65 48.07 -0.70
CA ALA A 63 0.24 49.47 -0.85
C ALA A 63 1.11 50.45 -0.03
N GLN A 64 1.66 50.03 1.10
CA GLN A 64 2.63 50.82 1.89
C GLN A 64 4.01 50.91 1.21
N GLN A 65 4.43 49.85 0.51
CA GLN A 65 5.75 49.75 -0.11
C GLN A 65 5.79 50.16 -1.59
N GLU A 66 4.64 50.17 -2.27
CA GLU A 66 4.30 50.63 -3.62
C GLU A 66 5.24 51.71 -4.17
N ALA A 67 5.29 52.87 -3.50
CA ALA A 67 6.01 54.05 -3.98
C ALA A 67 7.54 53.92 -3.83
N GLN A 68 8.02 52.96 -3.03
CA GLN A 68 9.43 52.57 -2.97
C GLN A 68 9.76 51.52 -4.04
N LEU A 69 8.90 50.51 -4.26
CA LEU A 69 9.07 49.48 -5.29
C LEU A 69 9.19 50.11 -6.69
N ARG A 70 8.21 50.94 -7.08
CA ARG A 70 8.28 51.71 -8.33
C ARG A 70 9.56 52.53 -8.42
N ARG A 71 9.96 53.19 -7.34
CA ARG A 71 11.16 54.03 -7.32
C ARG A 71 12.45 53.20 -7.49
N MET A 72 12.47 51.96 -7.01
CA MET A 72 13.59 51.04 -7.26
C MET A 72 13.67 50.69 -8.74
N MET A 73 12.55 50.34 -9.37
CA MET A 73 12.45 50.10 -10.82
C MET A 73 12.82 51.35 -11.66
N ASP A 74 12.39 52.54 -11.21
CA ASP A 74 12.68 53.83 -11.87
C ASP A 74 14.15 54.29 -11.71
N GLU A 75 14.88 53.75 -10.73
CA GLU A 75 16.29 54.06 -10.46
C GLU A 75 17.26 53.00 -11.02
N ASP A 76 16.84 51.74 -11.18
CA ASP A 76 17.66 50.60 -11.64
C ASP A 76 17.86 50.54 -13.17
N LYS A 77 18.50 51.58 -13.74
CA LYS A 77 18.64 51.76 -15.20
C LYS A 77 19.76 50.94 -15.84
N ASP A 78 20.48 50.15 -15.05
CA ASP A 78 21.46 49.17 -15.50
C ASP A 78 21.10 47.72 -15.08
N HIS A 79 19.91 47.49 -14.53
CA HIS A 79 19.40 46.19 -14.09
C HIS A 79 20.32 45.50 -13.07
N THR A 80 20.88 46.26 -12.14
CA THR A 80 21.80 45.80 -11.10
C THR A 80 21.13 45.58 -9.74
N ARG A 81 19.83 45.89 -9.61
CA ARG A 81 19.04 45.76 -8.37
C ARG A 81 17.82 44.86 -8.52
N GLY A 82 17.73 44.07 -9.60
CA GLY A 82 16.63 43.13 -9.86
C GLY A 82 16.36 42.21 -8.67
N GLN A 83 17.39 41.57 -8.12
CA GLN A 83 17.25 40.69 -6.94
C GLN A 83 16.71 41.45 -5.71
N GLU A 84 17.24 42.64 -5.40
CA GLU A 84 16.75 43.49 -4.28
C GLU A 84 15.27 43.91 -4.43
N LEU A 85 14.72 43.85 -5.65
CA LEU A 85 13.31 44.07 -5.92
C LEU A 85 12.49 42.76 -5.78
N VAL A 86 13.01 41.64 -6.31
CA VAL A 86 12.38 40.31 -6.23
C VAL A 86 12.26 39.86 -4.78
N ASP A 87 13.38 39.77 -4.03
CA ASP A 87 13.43 39.37 -2.60
C ASP A 87 12.41 40.14 -1.74
N ARG A 88 12.09 41.37 -2.15
CA ARG A 88 11.21 42.28 -1.44
C ARG A 88 9.75 42.17 -1.82
N VAL A 89 9.44 41.79 -3.06
CA VAL A 89 8.05 41.56 -3.49
C VAL A 89 7.62 40.15 -3.11
N GLU A 90 8.52 39.18 -3.24
CA GLU A 90 8.45 37.85 -2.63
C GLU A 90 8.14 37.97 -1.13
N GLY A 91 9.02 38.63 -0.34
CA GLY A 91 8.77 38.92 1.08
C GLY A 91 7.59 39.85 1.41
N ILE A 92 6.74 40.20 0.45
CA ILE A 92 5.39 40.74 0.66
C ILE A 92 4.35 39.68 0.30
N LEU A 93 4.44 39.07 -0.88
CA LEU A 93 3.51 38.03 -1.37
C LEU A 93 3.51 36.79 -0.48
N ASN A 94 4.63 36.43 0.13
CA ASN A 94 4.74 35.35 1.13
C ASN A 94 4.07 35.68 2.49
N GLN A 95 3.18 36.68 2.53
CA GLN A 95 2.17 36.83 3.59
C GLN A 95 0.84 36.17 3.22
N ALA A 96 0.61 35.86 1.93
CA ALA A 96 -0.58 35.15 1.43
C ALA A 96 -0.26 33.75 0.89
N PHE A 97 0.92 33.56 0.28
CA PHE A 97 1.31 32.32 -0.38
C PHE A 97 2.53 31.68 0.31
N ASP A 98 2.53 30.36 0.55
CA ASP A 98 3.73 29.64 1.02
C ASP A 98 4.82 29.67 -0.07
N GLU A 99 4.43 29.34 -1.30
CA GLU A 99 5.23 29.48 -2.52
C GLU A 99 4.48 30.28 -3.61
N ILE A 100 5.19 31.19 -4.30
CA ILE A 100 4.61 32.07 -5.33
C ILE A 100 5.62 32.51 -6.40
N SER A 101 5.35 32.16 -7.65
CA SER A 101 6.11 32.64 -8.81
C SER A 101 5.49 33.90 -9.43
N PHE A 102 6.32 34.89 -9.77
CA PHE A 102 5.88 36.15 -10.36
C PHE A 102 6.92 36.82 -11.27
N GLU A 103 6.44 37.60 -12.24
CA GLU A 103 7.25 38.49 -13.10
C GLU A 103 6.93 39.97 -12.80
N MET A 104 7.94 40.86 -12.94
CA MET A 104 7.77 42.31 -12.75
C MET A 104 8.19 43.12 -13.98
N GLY A 105 7.39 44.11 -14.37
CA GLY A 105 7.55 44.84 -15.63
C GLY A 105 7.07 46.29 -15.64
N VAL A 106 7.05 46.89 -16.84
CA VAL A 106 6.54 48.25 -17.09
C VAL A 106 5.70 48.29 -18.38
N GLY A 107 4.41 48.07 -18.21
CA GLY A 107 3.36 48.07 -19.23
C GLY A 107 2.99 49.47 -19.72
N GLY A 108 3.90 50.10 -20.47
CA GLY A 108 3.64 51.36 -21.17
C GLY A 108 3.63 52.60 -20.25
N GLU A 109 2.49 52.87 -19.61
CA GLU A 109 2.33 53.98 -18.64
C GLU A 109 2.22 53.51 -17.18
N LYS A 110 2.15 52.20 -16.94
CA LYS A 110 2.05 51.56 -15.61
C LYS A 110 3.19 50.57 -15.37
N TYR A 111 3.35 50.19 -14.11
CA TYR A 111 4.17 49.07 -13.66
C TYR A 111 3.35 47.78 -13.73
N GLU A 112 3.98 46.62 -13.78
CA GLU A 112 3.28 45.33 -13.89
C GLU A 112 3.82 44.34 -12.85
N LEU A 113 2.89 43.65 -12.19
CA LEU A 113 3.13 42.43 -11.42
C LEU A 113 2.29 41.34 -12.08
N ILE A 114 2.94 40.29 -12.56
CA ILE A 114 2.30 39.16 -13.22
C ILE A 114 2.51 37.94 -12.33
N LEU A 115 1.44 37.47 -11.68
CA LEU A 115 1.44 36.23 -10.92
C LEU A 115 1.26 35.08 -11.91
N THR A 116 2.02 34.00 -11.78
CA THR A 116 2.00 32.87 -12.73
C THR A 116 1.60 31.59 -11.99
N PRO A 117 0.53 30.89 -12.41
CA PRO A 117 0.16 29.58 -11.85
C PRO A 117 1.12 28.45 -12.25
N GLU A 118 2.05 28.70 -13.18
CA GLU A 118 3.06 27.74 -13.67
C GLU A 118 2.46 26.47 -14.30
N GLY A 119 1.18 26.53 -14.70
CA GLY A 119 0.40 25.41 -15.25
C GLY A 119 -0.68 24.88 -14.30
N ASP A 120 -0.62 25.20 -13.01
CA ASP A 120 -1.53 24.71 -11.99
C ASP A 120 -2.92 25.37 -12.07
N LYS A 121 -3.98 24.55 -12.19
CA LYS A 121 -5.37 25.06 -12.26
C LYS A 121 -5.98 25.33 -10.88
N VAL A 122 -5.53 24.65 -9.82
CA VAL A 122 -5.97 24.86 -8.44
C VAL A 122 -5.41 26.19 -7.93
N LYS A 123 -4.09 26.39 -8.03
CA LYS A 123 -3.40 27.65 -7.67
C LYS A 123 -3.96 28.85 -8.42
N LEU A 124 -4.42 28.66 -9.66
CA LEU A 124 -5.04 29.73 -10.46
C LEU A 124 -6.29 30.34 -9.79
N PHE A 125 -7.08 29.59 -9.02
CA PHE A 125 -8.22 30.15 -8.29
C PHE A 125 -7.75 31.16 -7.23
N GLU A 126 -6.74 30.81 -6.43
CA GLU A 126 -6.12 31.68 -5.42
C GLU A 126 -5.53 32.95 -6.05
N LEU A 127 -4.80 32.81 -7.16
CA LEU A 127 -4.22 33.95 -7.87
C LEU A 127 -5.29 34.91 -8.41
N VAL A 128 -6.42 34.38 -8.91
CA VAL A 128 -7.56 35.18 -9.40
C VAL A 128 -8.26 35.90 -8.25
N TYR A 129 -8.48 35.23 -7.11
CA TYR A 129 -9.02 35.86 -5.91
C TYR A 129 -8.11 37.00 -5.44
N PHE A 130 -6.82 36.72 -5.27
CA PHE A 130 -5.82 37.69 -4.85
C PHE A 130 -5.74 38.88 -5.81
N GLN A 131 -5.80 38.65 -7.13
CA GLN A 131 -5.83 39.72 -8.15
C GLN A 131 -7.05 40.65 -7.99
N LYS A 132 -8.24 40.11 -7.73
CA LYS A 132 -9.49 40.88 -7.56
C LYS A 132 -9.42 41.86 -6.39
N HIS A 133 -8.74 41.48 -5.31
CA HIS A 133 -8.61 42.26 -4.08
C HIS A 133 -7.57 43.39 -4.15
N ALA A 134 -6.87 43.56 -5.28
CA ALA A 134 -5.86 44.60 -5.46
C ALA A 134 -6.42 46.03 -5.20
N PRO A 135 -5.87 46.80 -4.22
CA PRO A 135 -6.42 48.10 -3.84
C PRO A 135 -6.41 49.11 -4.98
N LYS A 136 -7.42 50.00 -5.01
CA LYS A 136 -7.59 51.01 -6.07
C LYS A 136 -6.38 51.95 -6.17
N GLU A 137 -5.74 52.24 -5.04
CA GLU A 137 -4.51 53.00 -4.91
C GLU A 137 -3.29 52.32 -5.57
N VAL A 138 -3.22 50.98 -5.51
CA VAL A 138 -2.21 50.18 -6.23
C VAL A 138 -2.55 50.15 -7.72
N LEU A 139 -3.82 49.94 -8.06
CA LEU A 139 -4.34 49.92 -9.43
C LEU A 139 -4.31 51.32 -10.12
N GLU A 140 -4.04 52.42 -9.43
CA GLU A 140 -3.69 53.70 -10.08
C GLU A 140 -2.32 53.65 -10.78
N HIS A 141 -1.44 52.72 -10.39
CA HIS A 141 -0.03 52.71 -10.81
C HIS A 141 0.45 51.37 -11.38
N TRP A 142 -0.18 50.27 -10.98
CA TRP A 142 0.15 48.91 -11.43
C TRP A 142 -0.95 48.31 -12.29
N ASN A 143 -0.59 47.40 -13.19
CA ASN A 143 -1.44 46.30 -13.62
C ASN A 143 -1.07 45.10 -12.75
N ILE A 144 -2.04 44.52 -12.05
CA ILE A 144 -1.89 43.20 -11.44
C ILE A 144 -2.53 42.22 -12.43
N LEU A 145 -1.75 41.24 -12.87
CA LEU A 145 -2.11 40.31 -13.94
C LEU A 145 -1.88 38.88 -13.44
N VAL A 146 -2.69 37.94 -13.93
CA VAL A 146 -2.54 36.52 -13.65
C VAL A 146 -2.34 35.79 -14.98
N GLY A 147 -1.33 34.92 -15.03
CA GLY A 147 -0.82 34.30 -16.24
C GLY A 147 0.11 35.21 -17.07
N ARG A 148 1.24 34.68 -17.52
CA ARG A 148 2.18 35.30 -18.46
C ARG A 148 1.44 35.75 -19.72
N GLN A 149 1.70 36.99 -20.14
CA GLN A 149 0.99 37.62 -21.27
C GLN A 149 1.78 37.45 -22.59
N PRO A 150 1.11 37.29 -23.75
CA PRO A 150 1.77 36.96 -25.02
C PRO A 150 2.55 38.12 -25.64
N ILE A 151 3.88 38.05 -25.62
CA ILE A 151 4.80 39.05 -26.16
C ILE A 151 5.28 38.66 -27.56
N ARG A 152 4.72 39.33 -28.58
CA ARG A 152 5.08 39.09 -29.99
C ARG A 152 6.56 39.39 -30.27
N ASN A 153 7.27 38.40 -30.82
CA ASN A 153 8.71 38.41 -31.10
C ASN A 153 9.59 38.44 -29.83
N ILE A 154 9.10 37.93 -28.69
CA ILE A 154 9.96 37.67 -27.53
C ILE A 154 11.10 36.71 -27.87
N GLY A 155 12.22 36.87 -27.18
CA GLY A 155 13.29 35.89 -27.19
C GLY A 155 13.97 35.84 -25.83
N LEU A 156 14.05 34.64 -25.26
CA LEU A 156 14.64 34.35 -23.96
C LEU A 156 16.17 34.46 -24.07
N ARG A 157 16.79 35.11 -23.09
CA ARG A 157 18.24 35.29 -22.99
C ARG A 157 18.72 34.82 -21.62
N THR A 158 19.71 33.94 -21.61
CA THR A 158 20.36 33.50 -20.37
C THR A 158 21.71 34.18 -20.18
N GLU A 159 22.22 34.20 -18.96
CA GLU A 159 23.54 34.79 -18.64
C GLU A 159 24.69 34.11 -19.39
N ASP A 160 24.53 32.82 -19.71
CA ASP A 160 25.44 32.01 -20.52
C ASP A 160 25.54 32.49 -21.99
N GLY A 161 24.76 33.50 -22.39
CA GLY A 161 24.85 34.17 -23.69
C GLY A 161 23.94 33.59 -24.78
N TRP A 162 23.03 32.69 -24.43
CA TRP A 162 22.02 32.18 -25.36
C TRP A 162 20.97 33.25 -25.70
N ASN A 163 20.39 33.16 -26.90
CA ASN A 163 19.31 34.04 -27.37
C ASN A 163 18.44 33.24 -28.36
N ILE A 164 17.28 32.77 -27.88
CA ILE A 164 16.31 31.95 -28.62
C ILE A 164 14.98 32.69 -28.68
N SER A 165 14.32 32.75 -29.83
CA SER A 165 12.93 33.23 -29.98
C SER A 165 12.02 32.12 -30.53
N GLY A 166 10.71 32.36 -30.55
CA GLY A 166 9.76 31.45 -31.20
C GLY A 166 9.97 31.25 -32.71
N ASP A 167 10.87 32.00 -33.36
CA ASP A 167 11.30 31.75 -34.76
C ASP A 167 12.44 30.72 -34.87
N ASP A 168 13.13 30.43 -33.76
CA ASP A 168 14.21 29.44 -33.67
C ASP A 168 13.70 28.04 -33.26
N VAL A 169 12.43 27.94 -32.85
CA VAL A 169 11.78 26.72 -32.37
C VAL A 169 10.80 26.23 -33.43
N GLN A 170 11.00 25.00 -33.91
CA GLN A 170 10.03 24.28 -34.73
C GLN A 170 9.12 23.48 -33.81
N ILE A 171 7.82 23.48 -34.08
CA ILE A 171 6.84 22.67 -33.35
C ILE A 171 5.99 21.83 -34.30
N TRP A 172 5.53 20.70 -33.79
CA TRP A 172 4.47 19.88 -34.35
C TRP A 172 3.33 19.88 -33.34
N LEU A 173 2.14 20.23 -33.82
CA LEU A 173 0.91 20.27 -33.03
C LEU A 173 0.08 19.05 -33.38
N GLU A 174 -0.07 18.15 -32.42
CA GLU A 174 -0.91 16.96 -32.52
C GLU A 174 -2.19 17.20 -31.70
N GLU A 175 -3.30 16.55 -32.04
CA GLU A 175 -4.65 16.91 -31.59
C GLU A 175 -5.22 15.73 -30.80
N GLN A 176 -5.39 15.92 -29.49
CA GLN A 176 -5.67 14.84 -28.52
C GLN A 176 -7.15 14.76 -28.13
N GLY A 177 -7.91 15.84 -28.31
CA GLY A 177 -9.33 15.90 -28.00
C GLY A 177 -10.04 17.08 -28.68
N GLU A 178 -11.30 17.34 -28.33
CA GLU A 178 -12.01 18.51 -28.88
C GLU A 178 -11.40 19.82 -28.36
N ASN A 179 -10.58 20.45 -29.20
CA ASN A 179 -9.79 21.66 -28.95
C ASN A 179 -8.54 21.48 -28.06
N SER A 180 -8.15 20.25 -27.72
CA SER A 180 -6.92 19.96 -26.95
C SER A 180 -5.78 19.47 -27.85
N PHE A 181 -4.54 19.80 -27.50
CA PHE A 181 -3.37 19.55 -28.33
C PHE A 181 -2.13 19.13 -27.53
N ALA A 182 -1.31 18.26 -28.13
CA ALA A 182 0.06 18.03 -27.69
C ALA A 182 1.02 18.86 -28.56
N ILE A 183 2.03 19.49 -27.94
CA ILE A 183 3.15 20.11 -28.65
C ILE A 183 4.39 19.23 -28.51
N SER A 184 5.05 18.94 -29.62
CA SER A 184 6.46 18.55 -29.56
C SER A 184 7.33 19.66 -30.17
N ALA A 185 8.37 20.09 -29.47
CA ALA A 185 9.23 21.22 -29.84
C ALA A 185 10.68 20.79 -30.15
N TYR A 186 11.27 21.36 -31.20
CA TYR A 186 12.68 21.17 -31.59
C TYR A 186 13.36 22.52 -31.75
N CYS A 187 14.52 22.71 -31.12
CA CYS A 187 15.33 23.92 -31.28
C CYS A 187 16.81 23.55 -31.51
N GLU A 188 17.27 23.68 -32.77
CA GLU A 188 18.66 23.39 -33.18
C GLU A 188 19.71 24.13 -32.33
N LYS A 189 19.37 25.33 -31.83
CA LYS A 189 20.24 26.09 -30.92
C LYS A 189 20.47 25.40 -29.58
N LEU A 190 19.45 24.75 -29.02
CA LEU A 190 19.48 24.21 -27.66
C LEU A 190 19.97 22.76 -27.58
N LEU A 191 20.10 22.06 -28.72
CA LEU A 191 20.64 20.69 -28.76
C LEU A 191 21.95 20.47 -27.98
N PRO A 192 22.95 21.37 -27.99
CA PRO A 192 24.18 21.18 -27.20
C PRO A 192 23.94 21.22 -25.68
N LYS A 193 22.81 21.76 -25.22
CA LYS A 193 22.41 21.80 -23.81
C LYS A 193 21.32 20.79 -23.44
N LEU A 194 20.55 20.29 -24.41
CA LEU A 194 19.52 19.27 -24.18
C LEU A 194 20.08 17.92 -23.68
N GLN A 195 21.38 17.68 -23.87
CA GLN A 195 22.09 16.52 -23.33
C GLN A 195 22.88 16.82 -22.03
N GLU A 196 22.86 18.06 -21.55
CA GLU A 196 23.60 18.51 -20.34
C GLU A 196 22.67 19.04 -19.23
N GLU A 197 21.61 19.78 -19.58
CA GLU A 197 20.74 20.55 -18.68
C GLU A 197 19.29 20.50 -19.17
N GLU A 198 18.75 19.29 -19.33
CA GLU A 198 17.48 19.06 -20.03
C GLU A 198 16.25 19.76 -19.41
N GLY A 199 16.05 19.65 -18.10
CA GLY A 199 14.95 20.35 -17.41
C GLY A 199 15.02 21.86 -17.61
N ARG A 200 16.23 22.44 -17.73
CA ARG A 200 16.44 23.85 -18.06
C ARG A 200 16.07 24.17 -19.51
N VAL A 201 16.36 23.25 -20.45
CA VAL A 201 15.96 23.38 -21.86
C VAL A 201 14.44 23.22 -22.05
N TRP A 202 13.82 22.30 -21.30
CA TRP A 202 12.36 22.13 -21.24
C TRP A 202 11.71 23.40 -20.71
N TRP A 203 12.10 23.86 -19.52
CA TRP A 203 11.62 25.12 -18.92
C TRP A 203 11.81 26.31 -19.88
N MET A 204 12.99 26.47 -20.50
CA MET A 204 13.25 27.53 -21.49
C MET A 204 12.34 27.47 -22.72
N LEU A 205 11.77 26.31 -23.06
CA LEU A 205 10.85 26.13 -24.21
C LEU A 205 9.37 26.19 -23.80
N THR A 206 9.01 25.72 -22.61
CA THR A 206 7.68 25.85 -22.00
C THR A 206 7.40 27.33 -21.69
N THR A 207 8.27 28.02 -20.95
CA THR A 207 8.15 29.46 -20.68
C THR A 207 8.19 30.30 -21.96
N LEU A 208 8.94 29.89 -22.99
CA LEU A 208 8.90 30.55 -24.29
C LEU A 208 7.58 30.30 -25.04
N THR A 209 6.89 29.19 -24.77
CA THR A 209 5.53 28.92 -25.24
C THR A 209 4.51 29.81 -24.52
N ASP A 210 4.55 29.90 -23.19
CA ASP A 210 3.72 30.85 -22.41
C ASP A 210 3.86 32.27 -22.94
N GLN A 211 5.10 32.72 -23.10
CA GLN A 211 5.41 34.08 -23.52
C GLN A 211 5.09 34.35 -25.00
N VAL A 212 4.78 33.33 -25.80
CA VAL A 212 4.30 33.45 -27.20
C VAL A 212 2.77 33.32 -27.31
N LEU A 213 2.16 32.44 -26.51
CA LEU A 213 0.76 32.04 -26.57
C LEU A 213 -0.14 32.80 -25.58
N GLY A 214 0.43 33.15 -24.42
CA GLY A 214 -0.24 33.44 -23.17
C GLY A 214 -0.36 32.17 -22.33
N GLU A 215 -0.14 32.25 -21.03
CA GLU A 215 -0.20 31.09 -20.11
C GLU A 215 -1.63 30.55 -19.98
N ILE A 216 -2.65 31.41 -19.85
CA ILE A 216 -4.04 30.95 -19.78
C ILE A 216 -4.48 30.22 -21.08
N PRO A 217 -4.15 30.69 -22.31
CA PRO A 217 -4.31 29.88 -23.52
C PRO A 217 -3.36 28.69 -23.68
N HIS A 218 -2.29 28.58 -22.87
CA HIS A 218 -1.48 27.35 -22.77
C HIS A 218 -2.28 26.31 -21.99
N MET A 219 -2.61 26.61 -20.73
CA MET A 219 -3.38 25.75 -19.80
C MET A 219 -4.72 25.28 -20.37
N ARG A 220 -5.36 26.08 -21.24
CA ARG A 220 -6.68 25.78 -21.82
C ARG A 220 -6.66 24.82 -23.01
N TYR A 221 -5.54 24.71 -23.73
CA TYR A 221 -5.50 24.04 -25.05
C TYR A 221 -4.29 23.13 -25.29
N ILE A 222 -3.25 23.19 -24.46
CA ILE A 222 -2.04 22.39 -24.63
C ILE A 222 -1.87 21.48 -23.42
N ASP A 223 -2.08 20.18 -23.63
CA ASP A 223 -2.16 19.19 -22.56
C ASP A 223 -0.80 18.53 -22.27
N SER A 224 0.15 18.60 -23.21
CA SER A 224 1.50 18.04 -23.09
C SER A 224 2.53 18.76 -23.97
N PHE A 225 3.80 18.74 -23.52
CA PHE A 225 4.91 19.45 -24.15
C PHE A 225 6.20 18.59 -24.21
N ASP A 226 6.48 17.94 -25.33
CA ASP A 226 7.77 17.25 -25.56
C ASP A 226 8.87 18.24 -26.00
N VAL A 227 10.12 17.93 -25.65
CA VAL A 227 11.30 18.49 -26.33
C VAL A 227 12.02 17.38 -27.10
N LEU A 228 12.42 17.68 -28.34
CA LEU A 228 12.95 16.70 -29.30
C LEU A 228 14.45 16.92 -29.59
N GLU A 229 15.24 15.85 -29.53
CA GLU A 229 16.64 15.86 -30.01
C GLU A 229 16.76 15.91 -31.55
N GLU A 230 15.75 15.40 -32.28
CA GLU A 230 15.69 15.45 -33.76
C GLU A 230 14.31 15.92 -34.25
N PRO A 231 14.22 16.68 -35.36
CA PRO A 231 12.95 17.16 -35.90
C PRO A 231 12.14 16.00 -36.51
N LYS A 232 10.81 16.02 -36.33
CA LYS A 232 9.92 15.02 -36.97
C LYS A 232 9.93 15.19 -38.50
N ALA A 233 9.52 14.15 -39.24
CA ALA A 233 9.55 14.13 -40.71
C ALA A 233 8.37 14.89 -41.35
N GLU A 234 7.32 15.10 -40.58
CA GLU A 234 6.11 15.84 -40.89
C GLU A 234 6.40 17.35 -41.00
N PRO A 235 5.59 18.14 -41.73
CA PRO A 235 5.78 19.59 -41.81
C PRO A 235 5.57 20.27 -40.44
N SER A 236 6.63 20.91 -39.93
CA SER A 236 6.59 21.78 -38.76
C SER A 236 5.98 23.15 -39.05
N ILE A 237 5.52 23.82 -37.99
CA ILE A 237 5.38 25.29 -37.95
C ILE A 237 6.43 25.87 -37.00
N LEU A 238 6.64 27.20 -37.02
CA LEU A 238 7.44 27.86 -35.98
C LEU A 238 6.57 28.14 -34.76
N LEU A 239 7.13 28.09 -33.55
CA LEU A 239 6.42 28.42 -32.31
C LEU A 239 5.79 29.82 -32.37
N SER A 240 6.48 30.79 -32.98
CA SER A 240 5.98 32.16 -33.24
C SER A 240 4.68 32.21 -34.07
N GLN A 241 4.31 31.12 -34.74
CA GLN A 241 3.11 30.98 -35.57
C GLN A 241 1.97 30.25 -34.86
N LEU A 242 2.21 29.64 -33.68
CA LEU A 242 1.21 28.89 -32.91
C LEU A 242 -0.07 29.69 -32.62
N PRO A 243 -0.02 30.95 -32.12
CA PRO A 243 -1.24 31.69 -31.78
C PRO A 243 -2.06 32.03 -33.03
N ASP A 244 -1.37 32.31 -34.14
CA ASP A 244 -1.99 32.51 -35.44
C ASP A 244 -2.46 31.19 -36.08
N HIS A 245 -1.99 30.01 -35.65
CA HIS A 245 -2.47 28.70 -36.09
C HIS A 245 -3.76 28.31 -35.36
N LEU A 246 -3.77 28.35 -34.03
CA LEU A 246 -4.94 28.05 -33.20
C LEU A 246 -6.13 28.97 -33.55
N LYS A 247 -5.88 30.27 -33.74
CA LYS A 247 -6.90 31.25 -34.22
C LYS A 247 -7.43 30.97 -35.63
N LYS A 248 -6.78 30.14 -36.46
CA LYS A 248 -7.31 29.67 -37.75
C LYS A 248 -8.19 28.43 -37.63
N ARG A 249 -8.01 27.62 -36.58
CA ARG A 249 -8.90 26.49 -36.22
C ARG A 249 -10.23 26.99 -35.65
N GLY A 250 -10.22 28.17 -35.01
CA GLY A 250 -11.40 28.85 -34.47
C GLY A 250 -11.29 29.24 -33.00
N LEU A 251 -10.16 28.90 -32.37
CA LEU A 251 -9.96 28.93 -30.92
C LEU A 251 -9.81 30.34 -30.35
N GLU A 252 -10.43 30.56 -29.19
CA GLU A 252 -10.35 31.81 -28.45
C GLU A 252 -9.15 31.81 -27.51
N LEU A 253 -8.06 32.44 -27.94
CA LEU A 253 -6.88 32.66 -27.10
C LEU A 253 -7.08 33.93 -26.27
N SER A 254 -8.00 33.87 -25.30
CA SER A 254 -8.18 34.90 -24.27
C SER A 254 -7.19 34.69 -23.13
N THR A 255 -6.54 35.77 -22.68
CA THR A 255 -5.66 35.75 -21.49
C THR A 255 -6.40 36.11 -20.21
N ASP A 256 -7.73 36.06 -20.25
CA ASP A 256 -8.63 36.22 -19.12
C ASP A 256 -8.71 34.88 -18.33
N PRO A 257 -8.22 34.86 -17.08
CA PRO A 257 -8.24 33.66 -16.25
C PRO A 257 -9.63 33.33 -15.70
N GLU A 258 -10.48 34.34 -15.44
CA GLU A 258 -11.85 34.13 -14.95
C GLU A 258 -12.64 33.34 -16.00
N ALA A 259 -12.55 33.77 -17.26
CA ALA A 259 -13.13 33.08 -18.41
C ALA A 259 -12.46 31.72 -18.73
N TYR A 260 -11.52 31.22 -17.93
CA TYR A 260 -11.02 29.83 -17.94
C TYR A 260 -11.54 29.01 -16.76
N LEU A 261 -11.66 29.63 -15.58
CA LEU A 261 -12.26 29.03 -14.39
C LEU A 261 -13.79 28.89 -14.51
N GLU A 262 -14.46 29.73 -15.29
CA GLU A 262 -15.89 29.57 -15.66
C GLU A 262 -16.18 28.37 -16.60
N SER A 263 -15.15 27.61 -17.02
CA SER A 263 -15.29 26.51 -17.98
C SER A 263 -15.52 25.15 -17.29
N TYR A 264 -16.79 24.80 -17.08
CA TYR A 264 -17.20 23.51 -16.51
C TYR A 264 -17.15 22.36 -17.53
N LEU A 265 -16.55 21.23 -17.12
CA LEU A 265 -16.65 19.91 -17.73
C LEU A 265 -17.81 19.14 -17.08
N GLY A 266 -18.60 18.40 -17.86
CA GLY A 266 -19.53 17.40 -17.35
C GLY A 266 -18.90 16.01 -17.38
N TYR A 267 -19.12 15.20 -16.35
CA TYR A 267 -18.61 13.83 -16.23
C TYR A 267 -19.70 12.85 -15.78
N GLU A 268 -19.55 11.59 -16.16
CA GLU A 268 -20.42 10.47 -15.80
C GLU A 268 -19.54 9.38 -15.16
N MET A 269 -20.02 8.77 -14.08
CA MET A 269 -19.33 7.70 -13.36
C MET A 269 -20.25 6.49 -13.23
N LYS A 270 -19.66 5.30 -13.12
CA LYS A 270 -20.41 4.11 -12.69
C LYS A 270 -20.47 4.16 -11.15
N PRO A 271 -21.62 4.41 -10.53
CA PRO A 271 -21.71 4.51 -9.09
C PRO A 271 -21.48 3.16 -8.41
N ASN A 272 -21.06 3.21 -7.15
CA ASN A 272 -21.21 2.10 -6.22
C ASN A 272 -22.68 2.01 -5.76
N GLU A 273 -23.21 0.78 -5.63
CA GLU A 273 -24.57 0.51 -5.11
C GLU A 273 -24.55 0.13 -3.62
N ASP A 274 -23.37 0.23 -2.99
CA ASP A 274 -23.15 0.12 -1.56
C ASP A 274 -23.46 1.47 -0.88
N PRO A 275 -24.36 1.53 0.12
CA PRO A 275 -24.67 2.76 0.85
C PRO A 275 -23.57 3.20 1.81
N ASP A 276 -22.66 2.30 2.20
CA ASP A 276 -21.67 2.51 3.25
C ASP A 276 -20.26 2.85 2.68
N ALA A 277 -20.16 3.00 1.35
CA ALA A 277 -18.93 3.36 0.64
C ALA A 277 -18.61 4.87 0.71
N ASP A 278 -17.33 5.24 0.55
CA ASP A 278 -16.85 6.62 0.59
C ASP A 278 -17.71 7.61 -0.21
N TRP A 279 -17.81 8.83 0.32
CA TRP A 279 -18.47 9.93 -0.38
C TRP A 279 -17.97 10.08 -1.81
N ARG A 280 -18.91 10.39 -2.70
CA ARG A 280 -18.75 10.50 -4.16
C ARG A 280 -18.56 9.19 -4.91
N LEU A 281 -18.34 8.04 -4.27
CA LEU A 281 -18.37 6.75 -4.98
C LEU A 281 -19.78 6.39 -5.46
N ASP A 282 -20.82 6.95 -4.86
CA ASP A 282 -22.22 6.83 -5.31
C ASP A 282 -22.55 7.70 -6.56
N VAL A 283 -21.62 8.51 -7.06
CA VAL A 283 -21.90 9.51 -8.11
C VAL A 283 -22.24 8.84 -9.44
N MET A 284 -23.37 9.27 -10.02
CA MET A 284 -23.75 8.93 -11.39
C MET A 284 -23.24 9.99 -12.38
N VAL A 285 -23.45 11.27 -12.06
CA VAL A 285 -23.17 12.39 -12.96
C VAL A 285 -22.77 13.63 -12.16
N GLY A 286 -21.85 14.42 -12.70
CA GLY A 286 -21.42 15.68 -12.10
C GLY A 286 -20.92 16.71 -13.11
N SER A 287 -20.65 17.90 -12.59
CA SER A 287 -19.97 18.98 -13.28
C SER A 287 -18.81 19.51 -12.44
N THR A 288 -17.70 19.86 -13.07
CA THR A 288 -16.58 20.52 -12.40
C THR A 288 -15.81 21.42 -13.34
N ASN A 289 -15.37 22.59 -12.87
CA ASN A 289 -14.34 23.39 -13.53
C ASN A 289 -12.92 23.00 -13.07
N CYS A 290 -12.79 22.24 -11.98
CA CYS A 290 -11.53 21.89 -11.32
C CYS A 290 -11.34 20.36 -11.23
N VAL A 291 -11.18 19.73 -12.39
CA VAL A 291 -10.87 18.29 -12.53
C VAL A 291 -9.73 17.81 -11.61
N PRO A 292 -8.63 18.55 -11.37
CA PRO A 292 -7.56 18.09 -10.49
C PRO A 292 -8.00 17.77 -9.05
N LEU A 293 -8.94 18.51 -8.47
CA LEU A 293 -9.45 18.23 -7.12
C LEU A 293 -10.28 16.93 -7.07
N ILE A 294 -11.08 16.67 -8.11
CA ILE A 294 -11.88 15.43 -8.21
C ILE A 294 -10.96 14.23 -8.41
N ASN A 295 -9.95 14.35 -9.27
CA ASN A 295 -8.97 13.30 -9.53
C ASN A 295 -8.07 13.05 -8.30
N GLY A 296 -7.64 14.09 -7.60
CA GLY A 296 -6.85 13.97 -6.37
C GLY A 296 -7.60 13.16 -5.33
N TYR A 297 -8.81 13.61 -4.99
CA TYR A 297 -9.69 12.91 -4.05
C TYR A 297 -9.93 11.44 -4.40
N LEU A 298 -10.32 11.13 -5.65
CA LEU A 298 -10.61 9.75 -6.05
C LEU A 298 -9.36 8.83 -6.01
N ASN A 299 -8.16 9.40 -6.20
CA ASN A 299 -6.88 8.66 -6.13
C ASN A 299 -6.23 8.70 -4.73
N ALA A 300 -6.84 9.35 -3.73
CA ALA A 300 -6.22 9.68 -2.43
C ALA A 300 -4.91 10.51 -2.54
N ASP A 301 -4.76 11.28 -3.62
CA ASP A 301 -3.69 12.27 -3.79
C ASP A 301 -4.10 13.60 -3.15
N ASN A 302 -3.31 13.99 -2.15
CA ASN A 302 -3.56 15.13 -1.27
C ASN A 302 -2.62 16.32 -1.52
N ASP A 303 -1.76 16.30 -2.54
CA ASP A 303 -0.74 17.34 -2.73
C ASP A 303 -1.35 18.73 -3.00
N PHE A 304 -2.46 18.80 -3.74
CA PHE A 304 -3.22 20.06 -3.91
C PHE A 304 -3.81 20.57 -2.59
N MET A 305 -4.24 19.67 -1.71
CA MET A 305 -4.79 20.03 -0.39
C MET A 305 -3.70 20.49 0.57
N ASP A 306 -2.53 19.84 0.54
CA ASP A 306 -1.32 20.24 1.27
C ASP A 306 -0.76 21.60 0.81
N GLN A 307 -1.03 22.02 -0.43
CA GLN A 307 -0.71 23.36 -0.94
C GLN A 307 -1.75 24.41 -0.53
N LEU A 308 -3.05 24.14 -0.73
CA LEU A 308 -4.13 25.05 -0.35
C LEU A 308 -4.11 25.39 1.14
N HIS A 309 -3.91 24.38 2.01
CA HIS A 309 -3.86 24.59 3.46
C HIS A 309 -2.66 25.47 3.87
N ALA A 310 -1.52 25.36 3.19
CA ALA A 310 -0.34 26.19 3.46
C ALA A 310 -0.62 27.69 3.25
N ASP A 311 -1.44 28.02 2.25
CA ASP A 311 -1.91 29.37 1.95
C ASP A 311 -3.09 29.82 2.84
N GLY A 312 -3.72 28.91 3.60
CA GLY A 312 -4.90 29.19 4.42
C GLY A 312 -6.23 29.07 3.67
N THR A 313 -6.24 28.26 2.61
CA THR A 313 -7.37 27.96 1.71
C THR A 313 -7.83 26.50 1.93
N VAL A 314 -9.12 26.21 1.72
CA VAL A 314 -9.66 24.83 1.80
C VAL A 314 -10.42 24.48 0.54
N ALA A 315 -10.20 23.31 -0.05
CA ALA A 315 -11.15 22.74 -1.01
C ALA A 315 -11.99 21.64 -0.34
N GLY A 316 -13.27 21.57 -0.69
CA GLY A 316 -14.16 20.54 -0.18
C GLY A 316 -15.52 20.56 -0.87
N PHE A 317 -16.46 19.82 -0.30
CA PHE A 317 -17.82 19.76 -0.80
C PHE A 317 -18.86 19.70 0.32
N PHE A 318 -20.06 20.20 0.02
CA PHE A 318 -21.25 19.95 0.83
C PHE A 318 -21.95 18.70 0.31
N CYS A 319 -22.31 17.79 1.22
CA CYS A 319 -23.03 16.54 0.93
C CYS A 319 -24.38 16.54 1.65
N TYR A 320 -25.44 16.15 0.94
CA TYR A 320 -26.81 16.09 1.46
C TYR A 320 -27.64 14.98 0.78
N PRO A 321 -28.63 14.37 1.46
CA PRO A 321 -29.39 13.23 0.94
C PRO A 321 -30.42 13.67 -0.10
N LEU A 322 -30.62 12.83 -1.12
CA LEU A 322 -31.54 13.11 -2.23
C LEU A 322 -32.96 12.57 -2.03
N ASP A 323 -33.21 11.71 -1.04
CA ASP A 323 -34.48 10.98 -0.95
C ASP A 323 -35.68 11.87 -0.66
N THR A 324 -35.53 12.91 0.17
CA THR A 324 -36.60 13.92 0.37
C THR A 324 -36.84 14.79 -0.88
N LEU A 325 -35.84 14.95 -1.75
CA LEU A 325 -35.94 15.68 -3.01
C LEU A 325 -36.57 14.85 -4.15
N ARG A 326 -36.62 13.53 -4.03
CA ARG A 326 -37.07 12.60 -5.09
C ARG A 326 -38.60 12.42 -5.17
N GLU A 327 -39.38 12.91 -4.20
CA GLU A 327 -40.82 12.63 -4.16
C GLU A 327 -41.70 13.42 -5.15
N GLU A 328 -42.62 12.67 -5.78
CA GLU A 328 -43.71 13.00 -6.73
C GLU A 328 -43.42 13.84 -8.00
N GLU A 329 -42.44 14.75 -8.03
CA GLU A 329 -42.28 15.70 -9.16
C GLU A 329 -41.06 15.44 -10.07
N GLY A 330 -40.19 14.48 -9.72
CA GLY A 330 -39.05 14.05 -10.52
C GLY A 330 -37.79 14.90 -10.33
N SER A 331 -36.75 14.60 -11.10
CA SER A 331 -35.36 15.08 -10.88
C SER A 331 -35.17 16.59 -10.91
N GLN A 332 -36.16 17.38 -11.33
CA GLN A 332 -36.05 18.84 -11.35
C GLN A 332 -35.79 19.43 -9.96
N LYS A 333 -36.41 18.89 -8.90
CA LYS A 333 -36.19 19.34 -7.51
C LYS A 333 -34.75 19.22 -7.03
N ILE A 334 -33.99 18.24 -7.54
CA ILE A 334 -32.59 18.05 -7.17
C ILE A 334 -31.74 19.19 -7.75
N PHE A 335 -32.01 19.58 -9.00
CA PHE A 335 -31.36 20.73 -9.64
C PHE A 335 -31.85 22.05 -9.02
N ASP A 336 -33.16 22.24 -8.83
CA ASP A 336 -33.72 23.46 -8.22
C ASP A 336 -33.13 23.70 -6.81
N PHE A 337 -32.99 22.66 -5.99
CA PHE A 337 -32.38 22.75 -4.65
C PHE A 337 -30.88 23.07 -4.71
N ARG A 338 -30.16 22.44 -5.66
CA ARG A 338 -28.73 22.70 -5.87
C ARG A 338 -28.50 24.14 -6.37
N ASP A 339 -29.31 24.61 -7.31
CA ASP A 339 -29.29 25.99 -7.81
C ASP A 339 -29.56 26.98 -6.65
N GLU A 340 -30.50 26.68 -5.74
CA GLU A 340 -30.76 27.51 -4.55
C GLU A 340 -29.59 27.55 -3.56
N LEU A 341 -28.84 26.44 -3.38
CA LEU A 341 -27.61 26.39 -2.57
C LEU A 341 -26.44 27.13 -3.25
N GLU A 342 -26.26 26.96 -4.56
CA GLU A 342 -25.22 27.66 -5.32
C GLU A 342 -25.51 29.19 -5.40
N GLU A 343 -26.78 29.62 -5.45
CA GLU A 343 -27.15 31.05 -5.42
C GLU A 343 -26.72 31.77 -4.13
N VAL A 344 -26.58 31.09 -2.99
CA VAL A 344 -26.05 31.67 -1.73
C VAL A 344 -24.62 32.18 -1.94
N PHE A 345 -23.78 31.32 -2.51
CA PHE A 345 -22.35 31.57 -2.67
C PHE A 345 -22.01 32.37 -3.94
N ALA A 346 -22.91 32.42 -4.91
CA ALA A 346 -22.80 33.28 -6.10
C ALA A 346 -23.08 34.78 -5.85
N THR A 347 -23.31 35.19 -4.59
CA THR A 347 -23.52 36.59 -4.21
C THR A 347 -22.22 37.41 -4.12
N ASP A 348 -22.31 38.74 -4.16
CA ASP A 348 -21.19 39.68 -3.88
C ASP A 348 -20.53 39.44 -2.50
N GLU A 349 -21.19 38.71 -1.59
CA GLU A 349 -20.72 38.43 -0.21
C GLU A 349 -20.16 37.00 -0.11
N GLY A 350 -20.88 36.00 -0.66
CA GLY A 350 -20.41 34.62 -0.74
C GLY A 350 -19.17 34.43 -1.62
N ALA A 351 -19.02 35.19 -2.70
CA ALA A 351 -17.84 35.14 -3.57
C ALA A 351 -16.55 35.66 -2.91
N GLU A 352 -16.66 36.39 -1.80
CA GLU A 352 -15.52 36.81 -0.98
C GLU A 352 -15.12 35.75 0.05
N VAL A 353 -15.98 34.75 0.29
CA VAL A 353 -15.87 33.67 1.28
C VAL A 353 -15.43 32.35 0.62
N LEU A 354 -16.04 31.99 -0.52
CA LEU A 354 -15.64 30.83 -1.33
C LEU A 354 -15.85 31.05 -2.84
N THR A 355 -15.39 30.11 -3.65
CA THR A 355 -15.75 30.00 -5.06
C THR A 355 -16.21 28.57 -5.39
N LEU A 356 -17.30 28.46 -6.16
CA LEU A 356 -17.85 27.17 -6.57
C LEU A 356 -16.98 26.55 -7.67
N THR A 357 -16.66 25.27 -7.52
CA THR A 357 -15.87 24.50 -8.50
C THR A 357 -16.66 23.40 -9.18
N GLY A 358 -17.83 23.00 -8.66
CA GLY A 358 -18.55 21.85 -9.21
C GLY A 358 -19.70 21.38 -8.35
N GLY A 359 -20.09 20.14 -8.60
CA GLY A 359 -21.06 19.40 -7.82
C GLY A 359 -21.58 18.20 -8.60
N ALA A 360 -22.16 17.23 -7.90
CA ALA A 360 -22.56 15.95 -8.45
C ALA A 360 -23.91 15.45 -7.91
N THR A 361 -24.41 14.37 -8.50
CA THR A 361 -25.64 13.69 -8.11
C THR A 361 -25.41 12.18 -8.18
N GLY A 362 -25.48 11.54 -7.01
CA GLY A 362 -25.28 10.11 -6.84
C GLY A 362 -26.55 9.32 -6.52
N ILE A 363 -26.37 8.04 -6.19
CA ILE A 363 -27.46 7.13 -5.81
C ILE A 363 -28.11 7.56 -4.50
N TYR A 364 -27.38 8.16 -3.57
CA TYR A 364 -27.88 8.60 -2.26
C TYR A 364 -27.77 10.11 -2.10
N CYS A 365 -26.67 10.70 -2.56
CA CYS A 365 -26.26 12.05 -2.17
C CYS A 365 -26.17 13.07 -3.31
N GLY A 366 -26.45 14.33 -2.99
CA GLY A 366 -26.16 15.50 -3.81
C GLY A 366 -24.91 16.20 -3.29
N TYR A 367 -24.09 16.71 -4.20
CA TYR A 367 -22.81 17.34 -3.90
C TYR A 367 -22.71 18.74 -4.50
N VAL A 368 -22.14 19.68 -3.75
CA VAL A 368 -21.71 21.01 -4.24
C VAL A 368 -20.26 21.23 -3.86
N ASP A 369 -19.39 21.44 -4.84
CA ASP A 369 -17.94 21.42 -4.72
C ASP A 369 -17.39 22.85 -4.73
N PHE A 370 -16.42 23.17 -3.86
CA PHE A 370 -15.92 24.54 -3.70
C PHE A 370 -14.46 24.65 -3.25
N ILE A 371 -13.91 25.87 -3.36
CA ILE A 371 -12.66 26.32 -2.72
C ILE A 371 -13.01 27.54 -1.83
N ALA A 372 -12.77 27.45 -0.52
CA ALA A 372 -13.05 28.48 0.47
C ALA A 372 -11.79 29.28 0.87
N TRP A 373 -11.92 30.60 0.81
CA TRP A 373 -10.96 31.61 1.25
C TRP A 373 -11.06 31.90 2.76
N ASP A 374 -12.25 31.61 3.30
CA ASP A 374 -12.64 31.73 4.69
C ASP A 374 -13.57 30.55 5.01
N ILE A 375 -13.00 29.41 5.38
CA ILE A 375 -13.76 28.18 5.65
C ILE A 375 -14.73 28.34 6.82
N ARG A 376 -14.41 29.16 7.84
CA ARG A 376 -15.31 29.39 8.98
C ARG A 376 -16.59 30.07 8.53
N GLU A 377 -16.49 31.13 7.72
CA GLU A 377 -17.68 31.81 7.20
C GLU A 377 -18.41 30.98 6.12
N ALA A 378 -17.68 30.16 5.34
CA ALA A 378 -18.29 29.23 4.39
C ALA A 378 -19.23 28.22 5.09
N LEU A 379 -18.79 27.65 6.21
CA LEU A 379 -19.58 26.72 7.02
C LEU A 379 -20.75 27.44 7.71
N ASN A 380 -20.56 28.68 8.20
CA ASN A 380 -21.64 29.50 8.76
C ASN A 380 -22.77 29.74 7.73
N MET A 381 -22.40 30.19 6.52
CA MET A 381 -23.37 30.45 5.44
C MET A 381 -24.08 29.17 4.98
N ALA A 382 -23.37 28.05 4.92
CA ALA A 382 -23.97 26.75 4.59
C ALA A 382 -24.94 26.27 5.69
N LYS A 383 -24.60 26.44 6.97
CA LYS A 383 -25.47 26.12 8.11
C LYS A 383 -26.76 26.96 8.09
N GLU A 384 -26.68 28.29 7.94
CA GLU A 384 -27.88 29.16 7.83
C GLU A 384 -28.77 28.76 6.64
N PHE A 385 -28.18 28.38 5.49
CA PHE A 385 -28.95 27.83 4.37
C PHE A 385 -29.64 26.52 4.74
N PHE A 386 -28.88 25.50 5.18
CA PHE A 386 -29.43 24.16 5.41
C PHE A 386 -30.49 24.16 6.52
N GLU A 387 -30.30 24.92 7.61
CA GLU A 387 -31.30 25.12 8.68
C GLU A 387 -32.66 25.57 8.11
N GLY A 388 -32.66 26.41 7.06
CA GLY A 388 -33.86 26.91 6.40
C GLY A 388 -34.63 25.90 5.51
N THR A 389 -34.14 24.66 5.35
CA THR A 389 -34.65 23.68 4.38
C THR A 389 -35.40 22.49 5.02
N ASP A 390 -36.14 21.72 4.21
CA ASP A 390 -36.75 20.44 4.60
C ASP A 390 -35.77 19.24 4.50
N ILE A 391 -34.48 19.46 4.23
CA ILE A 391 -33.45 18.38 4.19
C ILE A 391 -33.15 17.88 5.61
N PRO A 392 -33.05 16.56 5.86
CA PRO A 392 -32.86 16.02 7.20
C PRO A 392 -31.41 16.13 7.72
N TRP A 393 -30.39 16.00 6.86
CA TRP A 393 -29.00 16.20 7.27
C TRP A 393 -28.17 16.83 6.15
N ALA A 394 -27.08 17.51 6.51
CA ALA A 394 -26.07 17.99 5.58
C ALA A 394 -24.70 17.99 6.27
N VAL A 395 -23.65 17.66 5.54
CA VAL A 395 -22.25 17.67 6.03
C VAL A 395 -21.35 18.46 5.09
N PHE A 396 -20.30 19.04 5.63
CA PHE A 396 -19.10 19.41 4.89
C PHE A 396 -18.12 18.22 4.87
N HIS A 397 -17.36 18.10 3.80
CA HIS A 397 -16.21 17.20 3.70
C HIS A 397 -15.04 17.90 3.02
N SER A 398 -13.84 17.69 3.55
CA SER A 398 -12.57 18.11 2.92
C SER A 398 -12.36 17.32 1.62
N PHE A 399 -11.66 17.87 0.61
CA PHE A 399 -11.28 17.10 -0.60
C PHE A 399 -10.09 16.14 -0.33
N ARG A 400 -10.23 15.33 0.71
CA ARG A 400 -9.30 14.30 1.21
C ARG A 400 -10.10 13.06 1.58
N ARG A 401 -9.64 11.85 1.24
CA ARG A 401 -10.38 10.60 1.60
C ARG A 401 -10.16 10.18 3.05
N GLU A 402 -9.01 10.53 3.64
CA GLU A 402 -8.68 10.27 5.05
C GLU A 402 -9.33 11.24 6.06
N ALA A 403 -10.12 12.20 5.56
CA ALA A 403 -10.82 13.19 6.38
C ALA A 403 -12.20 12.67 6.83
N GLY A 404 -12.63 13.07 8.01
CA GLY A 404 -14.01 12.89 8.47
C GLY A 404 -14.95 13.98 7.97
N SER A 405 -16.26 13.66 7.98
CA SER A 405 -17.34 14.62 7.77
C SER A 405 -17.45 15.63 8.91
N VAL A 406 -17.96 16.83 8.63
CA VAL A 406 -18.35 17.83 9.65
C VAL A 406 -19.83 18.15 9.49
N PRO A 407 -20.70 17.93 10.50
CA PRO A 407 -22.14 18.19 10.36
C PRO A 407 -22.45 19.69 10.26
N LEU A 408 -23.19 20.05 9.21
CA LEU A 408 -23.78 21.38 9.01
C LEU A 408 -25.24 21.43 9.46
N LYS A 409 -25.93 20.30 9.34
CA LYS A 409 -27.29 20.11 9.83
C LYS A 409 -27.53 18.65 10.17
N GLN A 410 -28.25 18.42 11.25
CA GLN A 410 -28.97 17.18 11.53
C GLN A 410 -30.44 17.54 11.80
N GLN A 411 -31.35 16.56 11.82
CA GLN A 411 -32.78 16.81 12.03
C GLN A 411 -33.10 16.68 13.51
N ASP A 412 -33.07 17.81 14.23
CA ASP A 412 -33.37 17.98 15.66
C ASP A 412 -34.40 16.97 16.23
N ASP A 413 -33.90 16.01 16.99
CA ASP A 413 -34.45 15.73 18.33
C ASP A 413 -33.83 16.76 19.31
N GLU A 414 -34.27 18.02 19.15
CA GLU A 414 -33.93 19.26 19.88
C GLU A 414 -32.45 19.78 19.84
N PRO A 415 -32.19 21.10 20.10
CA PRO A 415 -31.09 21.83 19.46
C PRO A 415 -29.86 22.17 20.34
N GLU A 416 -28.69 22.28 19.70
CA GLU A 416 -27.42 22.70 20.32
C GLU A 416 -27.34 24.20 20.68
N THR A 417 -26.94 24.53 21.92
CA THR A 417 -25.97 25.61 22.28
C THR A 417 -25.85 25.75 23.82
N GLU A 418 -24.62 25.84 24.36
CA GLU A 418 -24.29 25.73 25.80
C GLU A 418 -24.70 24.37 26.43
N ASP A 419 -23.75 23.43 26.59
CA ASP A 419 -23.84 22.18 27.41
C ASP A 419 -25.28 21.67 27.63
N GLN A 420 -25.99 21.37 26.54
CA GLN A 420 -27.39 20.97 26.60
C GLN A 420 -27.56 19.52 26.18
N ASP A 421 -27.62 18.71 27.22
CA ASP A 421 -28.53 17.59 27.32
C ASP A 421 -28.39 16.55 26.20
N ASP A 422 -27.32 15.76 26.35
CA ASP A 422 -27.54 14.33 26.63
C ASP A 422 -28.97 14.12 27.18
N GLU A 423 -29.80 13.26 26.57
CA GLU A 423 -31.17 12.92 27.02
C GLU A 423 -31.24 12.59 28.53
N LEU A 424 -30.07 12.22 29.05
CA LEU A 424 -29.67 11.81 30.38
C LEU A 424 -29.49 12.96 31.39
N ASP A 425 -29.14 14.17 30.95
CA ASP A 425 -28.96 15.38 31.77
C ASP A 425 -30.17 16.32 31.76
N GLU A 426 -31.10 16.10 30.81
CA GLU A 426 -32.33 16.87 30.60
C GLU A 426 -33.01 17.33 31.90
N THR A 427 -33.23 18.65 32.04
CA THR A 427 -33.73 19.20 33.32
C THR A 427 -35.21 18.84 33.59
N LEU A 428 -35.41 17.74 34.33
CA LEU A 428 -36.67 17.18 34.87
C LEU A 428 -37.81 18.18 35.12
N THR A 429 -38.56 18.54 34.07
CA THR A 429 -39.62 19.56 34.10
C THR A 429 -41.03 19.00 33.82
N GLY A 430 -41.22 17.69 33.99
CA GLY A 430 -42.54 17.04 33.87
C GLY A 430 -42.83 15.83 34.78
N MET A 431 -41.80 15.17 35.34
CA MET A 431 -41.95 13.87 36.00
C MET A 431 -42.26 13.95 37.51
N ASP A 432 -43.12 13.05 38.00
CA ASP A 432 -43.34 12.80 39.45
C ASP A 432 -42.24 11.85 39.99
N TYR A 433 -41.08 12.40 40.37
CA TYR A 433 -39.97 11.65 40.99
C TYR A 433 -39.79 11.97 42.48
N ILE A 434 -39.09 11.09 43.20
CA ILE A 434 -38.72 11.23 44.61
C ILE A 434 -37.30 11.82 44.70
N PRO A 435 -37.11 13.09 45.12
CA PRO A 435 -35.76 13.67 45.18
C PRO A 435 -34.89 13.02 46.26
N TYR A 436 -33.63 12.72 45.92
CA TYR A 436 -32.72 12.03 46.83
C TYR A 436 -32.37 12.87 48.09
N THR A 437 -32.55 12.25 49.26
CA THR A 437 -31.95 12.72 50.51
C THR A 437 -31.52 11.54 51.37
N LYS A 438 -30.58 11.78 52.29
CA LYS A 438 -30.10 10.78 53.26
C LYS A 438 -31.16 10.37 54.32
N GLN A 439 -32.43 10.73 54.12
CA GLN A 439 -33.59 10.32 54.95
C GLN A 439 -34.65 9.50 54.17
N ASN A 440 -34.63 9.53 52.83
CA ASN A 440 -35.52 8.77 51.94
C ASN A 440 -34.75 7.94 50.90
N ALA A 441 -33.44 7.76 51.06
CA ALA A 441 -32.57 7.02 50.14
C ALA A 441 -33.18 5.70 49.64
N GLU A 442 -33.66 4.83 50.54
CA GLU A 442 -34.27 3.56 50.10
C GLU A 442 -35.52 3.75 49.23
N ALA A 443 -36.33 4.80 49.45
CA ALA A 443 -37.49 5.10 48.61
C ALA A 443 -37.12 5.76 47.27
N PHE A 444 -35.91 6.31 47.14
CA PHE A 444 -35.33 6.75 45.86
C PHE A 444 -34.85 5.53 45.06
N TYR A 445 -34.09 4.64 45.69
CA TYR A 445 -33.68 3.38 45.05
C TYR A 445 -34.87 2.46 44.72
N GLU A 446 -35.92 2.38 45.56
CA GLU A 446 -37.16 1.66 45.22
C GLU A 446 -37.85 2.23 43.97
N GLN A 447 -37.69 3.52 43.64
CA GLN A 447 -38.18 4.11 42.39
C GLN A 447 -37.24 3.82 41.21
N LEU A 448 -35.91 3.88 41.42
CA LEU A 448 -34.94 3.51 40.38
C LEU A 448 -35.06 2.04 39.98
N GLU A 449 -35.22 1.11 40.94
CA GLU A 449 -35.49 -0.29 40.60
C GLU A 449 -36.83 -0.44 39.86
N GLN A 450 -37.90 0.28 40.23
CA GLN A 450 -39.17 0.23 39.49
C GLN A 450 -38.99 0.69 38.04
N TRP A 451 -38.22 1.75 37.79
CA TRP A 451 -37.97 2.23 36.44
C TRP A 451 -37.03 1.32 35.63
N ASN A 452 -36.06 0.65 36.27
CA ASN A 452 -35.31 -0.43 35.59
C ASN A 452 -36.22 -1.63 35.28
N ASP A 453 -37.18 -1.98 36.15
CA ASP A 453 -38.22 -3.02 35.92
C ASP A 453 -39.30 -2.61 34.89
N GLU A 454 -39.34 -1.33 34.48
CA GLU A 454 -40.28 -0.75 33.50
C GLU A 454 -39.59 -0.26 32.22
N ASP A 455 -38.30 -0.58 32.05
CA ASP A 455 -37.43 -0.17 30.92
C ASP A 455 -37.41 1.36 30.70
N GLU A 456 -37.34 2.14 31.79
CA GLU A 456 -37.25 3.61 31.82
C GLU A 456 -35.85 4.05 32.34
N TYR A 457 -34.80 3.74 31.58
CA TYR A 457 -33.39 3.97 31.94
C TYR A 457 -33.02 5.45 31.89
N THR A 458 -33.45 6.22 30.89
CA THR A 458 -33.29 7.68 30.83
C THR A 458 -33.79 8.35 32.11
N ARG A 459 -34.96 7.94 32.63
CA ARG A 459 -35.51 8.48 33.89
C ARG A 459 -34.64 8.17 35.09
N CYS A 460 -34.00 6.99 35.12
CA CYS A 460 -33.05 6.65 36.17
C CYS A 460 -31.85 7.60 36.15
N ILE A 461 -31.29 7.84 34.96
CA ILE A 461 -30.09 8.67 34.78
C ILE A 461 -30.39 10.13 35.12
N GLN A 462 -31.44 10.72 34.55
CA GLN A 462 -31.91 12.08 34.88
C GLN A 462 -32.11 12.26 36.40
N ALA A 463 -32.77 11.30 37.06
CA ALA A 463 -33.02 11.38 38.50
C ALA A 463 -31.74 11.23 39.34
N LEU A 464 -30.76 10.45 38.88
CA LEU A 464 -29.43 10.32 39.49
C LEU A 464 -28.56 11.57 39.26
N ASN A 465 -28.71 12.25 38.12
CA ASN A 465 -28.01 13.50 37.84
C ASN A 465 -28.43 14.63 38.81
N THR A 466 -29.66 14.60 39.34
CA THR A 466 -30.07 15.52 40.43
C THR A 466 -29.29 15.37 41.75
N VAL A 467 -28.47 14.32 41.90
CA VAL A 467 -27.66 14.09 43.10
C VAL A 467 -26.29 14.79 43.00
N PRO A 468 -26.00 15.79 43.87
CA PRO A 468 -24.72 16.51 43.82
C PRO A 468 -23.52 15.60 44.01
N GLU A 469 -22.44 15.85 43.28
CA GLU A 469 -21.18 15.08 43.29
C GLU A 469 -20.59 14.87 44.69
N ASP A 470 -20.56 15.94 45.50
CA ASP A 470 -20.21 15.94 46.94
C ASP A 470 -20.95 14.84 47.76
N TRP A 471 -22.07 14.33 47.25
CA TRP A 471 -22.94 13.33 47.88
C TRP A 471 -22.99 12.00 47.10
N ARG A 472 -22.40 11.89 45.90
CA ARG A 472 -22.30 10.65 45.12
C ARG A 472 -21.35 9.69 45.86
N ASP A 473 -21.93 8.65 46.48
CA ASP A 473 -21.19 7.54 47.07
C ASP A 473 -21.23 6.32 46.12
N TYR A 474 -20.49 5.25 46.46
CA TYR A 474 -20.38 4.06 45.60
C TYR A 474 -21.75 3.49 45.16
N ARG A 475 -22.82 3.61 45.97
CA ARG A 475 -24.15 3.12 45.60
C ARG A 475 -24.81 4.00 44.53
N ILE A 476 -24.52 5.29 44.52
CA ILE A 476 -25.01 6.25 43.51
C ILE A 476 -24.22 6.08 42.22
N ALA A 477 -22.88 5.99 42.28
CA ALA A 477 -22.04 5.74 41.12
C ALA A 477 -22.39 4.41 40.43
N TYR A 478 -22.57 3.33 41.19
CA TYR A 478 -22.97 2.04 40.66
C TYR A 478 -24.37 2.05 40.02
N ALA A 479 -25.34 2.75 40.63
CA ALA A 479 -26.69 2.89 40.05
C ALA A 479 -26.70 3.73 38.77
N MET A 480 -25.81 4.72 38.68
CA MET A 480 -25.62 5.56 37.50
C MET A 480 -25.01 4.76 36.35
N ALA A 481 -23.90 4.06 36.60
CA ALA A 481 -23.26 3.19 35.62
C ALA A 481 -24.22 2.11 35.08
N ARG A 482 -24.96 1.40 35.96
CA ARG A 482 -26.00 0.45 35.53
C ARG A 482 -27.02 1.09 34.59
N ALA A 483 -27.52 2.28 34.93
CA ALA A 483 -28.56 2.91 34.12
C ALA A 483 -28.01 3.38 32.76
N LEU A 484 -26.79 3.92 32.73
CA LEU A 484 -26.06 4.30 31.51
C LEU A 484 -25.80 3.11 30.59
N GLU A 485 -25.27 2.01 31.13
CA GLU A 485 -25.03 0.77 30.39
C GLU A 485 -26.34 0.16 29.86
N ASN A 486 -27.40 0.12 30.67
CA ASN A 486 -28.71 -0.36 30.21
C ASN A 486 -29.30 0.53 29.11
N TYR A 487 -29.18 1.86 29.22
CA TYR A 487 -29.58 2.79 28.15
C TYR A 487 -28.77 2.54 26.87
N ALA A 488 -27.45 2.31 26.96
CA ALA A 488 -26.62 2.03 25.80
C ALA A 488 -26.95 0.70 25.11
N ILE A 489 -27.13 -0.37 25.89
CA ILE A 489 -27.22 -1.75 25.39
C ILE A 489 -28.66 -2.16 25.02
N ILE A 490 -29.67 -1.60 25.69
CA ILE A 490 -31.10 -1.97 25.54
C ILE A 490 -31.93 -0.79 25.01
N GLY A 491 -31.63 0.43 25.48
CA GLY A 491 -32.46 1.61 25.25
C GLY A 491 -33.75 1.60 26.08
N ASP A 492 -34.40 2.76 26.21
CA ASP A 492 -35.70 2.84 26.87
C ASP A 492 -36.73 1.99 26.10
N HIS A 493 -37.55 1.25 26.84
CA HIS A 493 -38.62 0.38 26.36
C HIS A 493 -38.22 -0.75 25.37
N ASP A 494 -36.95 -1.18 25.34
CA ASP A 494 -36.42 -2.18 24.38
C ASP A 494 -36.55 -1.70 22.91
N GLU A 495 -36.54 -0.37 22.70
CA GLU A 495 -36.57 0.26 21.37
C GLU A 495 -35.17 0.41 20.74
N GLY A 496 -34.10 0.21 21.53
CA GLY A 496 -32.70 0.32 21.10
C GLY A 496 -32.15 1.74 21.09
N THR A 497 -30.84 1.88 21.30
CA THR A 497 -30.14 3.18 21.32
C THR A 497 -29.18 3.29 20.13
N PRO A 498 -29.17 4.40 19.37
CA PRO A 498 -28.20 4.62 18.29
C PRO A 498 -26.76 4.56 18.80
N ARG A 499 -25.87 3.88 18.07
CA ARG A 499 -24.49 3.57 18.48
C ARG A 499 -23.78 4.73 19.20
N TYR A 500 -23.68 5.88 18.54
CA TYR A 500 -22.99 7.06 19.07
C TYR A 500 -23.55 7.58 20.42
N LYS A 501 -24.85 7.41 20.69
CA LYS A 501 -25.45 7.71 22.01
C LYS A 501 -25.10 6.62 23.04
N GLY A 502 -25.04 5.36 22.60
CA GLY A 502 -24.65 4.22 23.42
C GLY A 502 -23.19 4.30 23.88
N ASP A 503 -22.26 4.47 22.95
CA ASP A 503 -20.82 4.56 23.23
C ASP A 503 -20.50 5.75 24.16
N LYS A 504 -21.14 6.91 23.95
CA LYS A 504 -21.06 8.07 24.85
C LYS A 504 -21.55 7.74 26.27
N ALA A 505 -22.65 7.00 26.40
CA ALA A 505 -23.16 6.56 27.70
C ALA A 505 -22.27 5.50 28.37
N LEU A 506 -21.65 4.59 27.61
CA LEU A 506 -20.68 3.60 28.11
C LEU A 506 -19.39 4.28 28.62
N LEU A 507 -18.84 5.23 27.86
CA LEU A 507 -17.69 6.06 28.29
C LEU A 507 -18.00 6.80 29.60
N ARG A 508 -19.19 7.39 29.70
CA ARG A 508 -19.69 8.05 30.93
C ARG A 508 -19.88 7.06 32.09
N ALA A 509 -20.30 5.83 31.81
CA ALA A 509 -20.41 4.78 32.84
C ALA A 509 -19.02 4.39 33.39
N ILE A 510 -18.04 4.20 32.51
CA ILE A 510 -16.64 3.90 32.86
C ILE A 510 -16.04 5.03 33.72
N GLU A 511 -16.22 6.30 33.35
CA GLU A 511 -15.73 7.43 34.15
C GLU A 511 -16.34 7.44 35.56
N VAL A 512 -17.66 7.25 35.65
CA VAL A 512 -18.39 7.20 36.92
C VAL A 512 -17.91 6.01 37.79
N LEU A 513 -17.59 4.86 37.19
CA LEU A 513 -17.03 3.72 37.90
C LEU A 513 -15.58 3.97 38.38
N GLU A 514 -14.71 4.52 37.53
CA GLU A 514 -13.32 4.86 37.89
C GLU A 514 -13.26 5.94 39.00
N SER A 515 -14.23 6.88 39.02
CA SER A 515 -14.35 7.86 40.13
C SER A 515 -14.47 7.21 41.52
N VAL A 516 -14.96 5.96 41.59
CA VAL A 516 -15.09 5.16 42.82
C VAL A 516 -14.14 3.94 42.87
N ARG A 517 -13.14 3.84 41.99
CA ARG A 517 -12.19 2.70 41.86
C ARG A 517 -11.62 2.22 43.19
N GLU A 518 -11.21 3.13 44.09
CA GLU A 518 -10.63 2.78 45.39
C GLU A 518 -11.61 2.08 46.34
N GLU A 519 -12.92 2.21 46.15
CA GLU A 519 -13.94 1.40 46.83
C GLU A 519 -14.49 0.26 45.94
N GLY A 520 -14.26 0.30 44.62
CA GLY A 520 -14.83 -0.60 43.63
C GLY A 520 -13.98 -1.85 43.32
N LYS A 521 -12.68 -1.69 43.05
CA LYS A 521 -11.77 -2.71 42.48
C LYS A 521 -11.71 -4.09 43.16
N ASP A 522 -12.08 -4.18 44.45
CA ASP A 522 -12.14 -5.41 45.24
C ASP A 522 -13.57 -5.95 45.46
N LYS A 523 -14.55 -5.48 44.66
CA LYS A 523 -15.94 -5.96 44.61
C LYS A 523 -16.21 -6.61 43.26
N ALA A 524 -16.97 -7.70 43.24
CA ALA A 524 -17.34 -8.38 42.00
C ALA A 524 -18.19 -7.47 41.11
N GLU A 525 -19.16 -6.78 41.71
CA GLU A 525 -20.17 -5.98 41.02
C GLU A 525 -19.56 -4.78 40.26
N TRP A 526 -18.50 -4.17 40.79
CA TRP A 526 -17.80 -3.07 40.11
C TRP A 526 -17.00 -3.57 38.90
N ASN A 527 -16.31 -4.70 39.04
CA ASN A 527 -15.54 -5.30 37.96
C ASN A 527 -16.47 -5.84 36.85
N MET A 528 -17.65 -6.36 37.21
CA MET A 528 -18.72 -6.70 36.26
C MET A 528 -19.15 -5.49 35.42
N ARG A 529 -19.40 -4.34 36.05
CA ARG A 529 -19.83 -3.12 35.34
C ARG A 529 -18.72 -2.51 34.47
N MET A 530 -17.46 -2.54 34.94
CA MET A 530 -16.30 -2.19 34.12
C MET A 530 -16.12 -3.14 32.92
N ALA A 531 -16.41 -4.44 33.08
CA ALA A 531 -16.35 -5.41 32.01
C ALA A 531 -17.43 -5.13 30.95
N TYR A 532 -18.70 -4.97 31.34
CA TYR A 532 -19.77 -4.61 30.39
C TYR A 532 -19.54 -3.25 29.71
N GLY A 533 -19.05 -2.25 30.45
CA GLY A 533 -18.71 -0.93 29.91
C GLY A 533 -17.68 -0.97 28.77
N TYR A 534 -16.69 -1.86 28.85
CA TYR A 534 -15.70 -2.07 27.78
C TYR A 534 -16.10 -3.16 26.77
N GLN A 535 -16.97 -4.12 27.11
CA GLN A 535 -17.42 -5.17 26.19
C GLN A 535 -18.26 -4.62 25.04
N TYR A 536 -19.12 -3.64 25.32
CA TYR A 536 -20.06 -3.08 24.35
C TYR A 536 -19.55 -1.80 23.67
N LEU A 537 -18.30 -1.43 23.92
CA LEU A 537 -17.64 -0.24 23.37
C LEU A 537 -16.59 -0.71 22.34
N TYR A 538 -16.81 -0.38 21.07
CA TYR A 538 -16.09 -0.92 19.91
C TYR A 538 -14.56 -0.87 20.04
N GLY A 539 -13.90 -2.01 19.81
CA GLY A 539 -12.44 -2.10 19.79
C GLY A 539 -11.80 -1.88 21.17
N GLN A 540 -12.54 -2.15 22.26
CA GLN A 540 -12.07 -2.07 23.64
C GLN A 540 -12.22 -3.41 24.39
N GLU A 541 -12.51 -4.50 23.68
CA GLU A 541 -12.82 -5.81 24.22
C GLU A 541 -11.63 -6.40 25.00
N GLU A 542 -10.39 -6.02 24.63
CA GLU A 542 -9.16 -6.38 25.35
C GLU A 542 -9.09 -5.72 26.73
N LYS A 543 -9.71 -4.53 26.89
CA LYS A 543 -9.79 -3.79 28.16
C LYS A 543 -10.88 -4.34 29.06
N ALA A 544 -11.92 -4.97 28.50
CA ALA A 544 -12.96 -5.68 29.27
C ALA A 544 -12.42 -6.93 29.97
N ILE A 545 -11.58 -7.72 29.28
CA ILE A 545 -11.09 -9.04 29.74
C ILE A 545 -10.45 -8.99 31.15
N PRO A 546 -9.54 -8.07 31.51
CA PRO A 546 -8.98 -7.97 32.86
C PRO A 546 -10.02 -7.72 33.96
N TYR A 547 -11.06 -6.94 33.68
CA TYR A 547 -12.14 -6.70 34.64
C TYR A 547 -13.08 -7.91 34.74
N ALA A 548 -13.41 -8.57 33.62
CA ALA A 548 -14.20 -9.79 33.62
C ALA A 548 -13.49 -10.94 34.36
N GLN A 549 -12.17 -11.10 34.16
CA GLN A 549 -11.33 -12.01 34.95
C GLN A 549 -11.38 -11.68 36.45
N ARG A 550 -11.29 -10.39 36.81
CA ARG A 550 -11.34 -9.96 38.22
C ARG A 550 -12.73 -10.14 38.84
N TRP A 551 -13.81 -10.01 38.07
CA TRP A 551 -15.17 -10.36 38.48
C TRP A 551 -15.27 -11.87 38.77
N ALA A 552 -14.79 -12.73 37.85
CA ALA A 552 -14.77 -14.19 38.04
C ALA A 552 -13.91 -14.64 39.24
N GLU A 553 -12.81 -13.95 39.56
CA GLU A 553 -12.04 -14.19 40.80
C GLU A 553 -12.83 -13.88 42.07
N LEU A 554 -13.65 -12.83 42.04
CA LEU A 554 -14.34 -12.27 43.21
C LEU A 554 -15.72 -12.89 43.46
N ALA A 555 -16.39 -13.39 42.42
CA ALA A 555 -17.63 -14.16 42.48
C ALA A 555 -17.57 -15.43 41.60
N PRO A 556 -16.83 -16.49 42.00
CA PRO A 556 -16.66 -17.70 41.19
C PRO A 556 -17.92 -18.58 41.04
N GLU A 557 -19.03 -18.18 41.66
CA GLU A 557 -20.38 -18.75 41.46
C GLU A 557 -21.18 -18.05 40.35
N ASP A 558 -20.64 -17.01 39.74
CA ASP A 558 -21.25 -16.17 38.70
C ASP A 558 -20.75 -16.63 37.32
N GLU A 559 -21.58 -17.37 36.59
CA GLU A 559 -21.17 -17.98 35.31
C GLU A 559 -21.09 -16.95 34.17
N ASP A 560 -21.81 -15.82 34.30
CA ASP A 560 -21.86 -14.74 33.29
C ASP A 560 -20.48 -14.06 33.10
N ALA A 561 -19.64 -14.04 34.14
CA ALA A 561 -18.27 -13.51 34.07
C ALA A 561 -17.38 -14.29 33.10
N ALA A 562 -17.62 -15.60 32.95
CA ALA A 562 -16.92 -16.43 31.98
C ALA A 562 -17.48 -16.23 30.56
N THR A 563 -18.79 -15.97 30.43
CA THR A 563 -19.43 -15.60 29.17
C THR A 563 -18.83 -14.31 28.63
N VAL A 564 -18.71 -13.24 29.44
CA VAL A 564 -18.10 -11.98 29.00
C VAL A 564 -16.63 -12.14 28.59
N ILE A 565 -15.83 -12.94 29.30
CA ILE A 565 -14.47 -13.25 28.84
C ILE A 565 -14.51 -13.96 27.48
N GLN A 566 -15.42 -14.92 27.29
CA GLN A 566 -15.55 -15.66 26.03
C GLN A 566 -16.12 -14.82 24.89
N GLU A 567 -17.02 -13.88 25.16
CA GLU A 567 -17.59 -12.97 24.17
C GLU A 567 -16.58 -11.88 23.82
N CYS A 568 -15.85 -11.31 24.77
CA CYS A 568 -14.74 -10.40 24.45
C CYS A 568 -13.60 -11.13 23.74
N GLN A 569 -13.16 -12.32 24.21
CA GLN A 569 -12.17 -13.15 23.50
C GLN A 569 -12.70 -13.74 22.19
N LYS A 570 -14.01 -13.73 21.98
CA LYS A 570 -14.62 -14.08 20.70
C LYS A 570 -14.71 -12.87 19.80
N GLU A 571 -15.08 -11.67 20.26
CA GLU A 571 -15.40 -10.45 19.49
C GLU A 571 -14.30 -9.37 19.46
N ILE A 572 -13.06 -9.82 19.79
CA ILE A 572 -10.40 -10.07 18.66
C ILE A 572 -10.03 -10.86 17.30
N ALA A 573 -9.98 -12.22 17.28
CA ALA A 573 -9.71 -13.11 16.13
C ALA A 573 -10.21 -12.64 14.73
N LYS A 574 -11.50 -12.73 14.33
CA LYS A 574 -12.00 -12.11 13.06
C LYS A 574 -11.83 -10.57 12.86
N ARG A 575 -11.27 -9.81 13.83
CA ARG A 575 -10.76 -8.44 13.60
C ARG A 575 -9.26 -8.46 13.28
N ASP A 576 -8.47 -9.33 13.91
CA ASP A 576 -7.14 -9.72 13.41
C ASP A 576 -7.26 -10.34 12.00
N GLU A 577 -8.34 -11.06 11.66
CA GLU A 577 -8.58 -11.55 10.29
C GLU A 577 -8.97 -10.42 9.33
N SER A 578 -9.66 -9.36 9.78
CA SER A 578 -9.98 -8.20 8.92
C SER A 578 -8.82 -7.22 8.76
N GLU A 579 -8.02 -6.98 9.81
CA GLU A 579 -6.84 -6.10 9.76
C GLU A 579 -5.69 -6.72 8.94
N VAL A 580 -5.74 -8.02 8.64
CA VAL A 580 -4.82 -8.70 7.72
C VAL A 580 -5.13 -8.43 6.23
N GLU A 581 -6.39 -8.12 5.86
CA GLU A 581 -6.77 -7.96 4.44
C GLU A 581 -6.31 -6.63 3.80
N ASP A 582 -5.96 -5.57 4.57
CA ASP A 582 -5.66 -4.22 4.02
C ASP A 582 -4.19 -3.74 4.17
N GLU A 583 -3.31 -4.42 4.91
CA GLU A 583 -1.88 -4.04 5.04
C GLU A 583 -0.85 -5.10 4.58
N SER A 584 -1.25 -6.21 3.93
CA SER A 584 -0.30 -7.30 3.64
C SER A 584 -0.23 -7.94 2.23
N ASP A 585 -1.10 -7.61 1.27
CA ASP A 585 -1.15 -8.34 -0.03
C ASP A 585 -0.83 -7.51 -1.29
N HIS A 586 0.46 -7.16 -1.47
CA HIS A 586 1.02 -6.88 -2.80
C HIS A 586 1.18 -8.15 -3.67
N THR A 587 0.97 -9.33 -3.07
CA THR A 587 1.14 -10.64 -3.68
C THR A 587 0.39 -10.79 -5.00
N GLY A 588 1.13 -11.00 -6.08
CA GLY A 588 0.55 -11.25 -7.39
C GLY A 588 -0.04 -10.03 -8.10
N VAL A 589 0.24 -8.81 -7.62
CA VAL A 589 -0.06 -7.55 -8.32
C VAL A 589 1.11 -7.22 -9.26
N PHE A 590 1.09 -7.78 -10.47
CA PHE A 590 2.17 -7.57 -11.45
C PHE A 590 1.93 -6.33 -12.31
N THR A 591 2.51 -5.20 -11.90
CA THR A 591 2.46 -3.91 -12.60
C THR A 591 3.86 -3.35 -12.91
N GLY A 592 3.93 -2.49 -13.92
CA GLY A 592 5.18 -1.80 -14.28
C GLY A 592 5.07 -1.01 -15.58
N PHE A 593 6.11 -0.26 -15.89
CA PHE A 593 6.03 0.83 -16.85
C PHE A 593 7.22 0.83 -17.83
N VAL A 594 6.94 0.69 -19.13
CA VAL A 594 7.98 0.86 -20.17
C VAL A 594 8.08 2.35 -20.52
N LEU A 595 9.11 3.00 -19.99
CA LEU A 595 9.44 4.40 -20.20
C LEU A 595 9.72 4.65 -21.68
N LEU A 596 8.97 5.56 -22.30
CA LEU A 596 9.12 5.93 -23.69
C LEU A 596 9.72 7.34 -23.86
N SER A 597 10.69 7.45 -24.74
CA SER A 597 11.20 8.74 -25.24
C SER A 597 10.17 9.58 -26.02
N LYS A 598 9.03 8.99 -26.40
CA LYS A 598 7.86 9.64 -27.06
C LYS A 598 6.60 8.81 -26.81
N GLY A 599 5.46 9.45 -26.57
CA GLY A 599 4.15 8.79 -26.44
C GLY A 599 3.60 8.25 -27.74
N LYS A 600 4.20 7.15 -28.26
CA LYS A 600 3.75 6.37 -29.43
C LYS A 600 4.22 4.93 -29.35
N TRP A 601 3.32 3.99 -29.65
CA TRP A 601 3.64 2.58 -29.86
C TRP A 601 3.13 2.09 -31.22
N ASP A 602 3.66 0.98 -31.72
CA ASP A 602 3.09 0.20 -32.82
C ASP A 602 2.36 -1.01 -32.20
N LYS A 603 1.05 -0.85 -32.00
CA LYS A 603 0.13 -1.87 -31.48
C LYS A 603 0.12 -3.13 -32.34
N GLU A 604 0.25 -3.01 -33.67
CA GLU A 604 0.45 -4.19 -34.53
C GLU A 604 1.81 -4.85 -34.31
N GLN A 605 2.87 -4.08 -34.02
CA GLN A 605 4.19 -4.64 -33.67
C GLN A 605 4.13 -5.40 -32.36
N PHE A 606 3.46 -4.86 -31.34
CA PHE A 606 3.27 -5.58 -30.07
C PHE A 606 2.60 -6.94 -30.30
N ILE A 607 1.49 -6.96 -31.04
CA ILE A 607 0.76 -8.21 -31.38
C ILE A 607 1.65 -9.18 -32.19
N ARG A 608 2.47 -8.66 -33.12
CA ARG A 608 3.45 -9.47 -33.88
C ARG A 608 4.55 -10.04 -32.99
N ASP A 609 5.17 -9.23 -32.14
CA ASP A 609 6.28 -9.63 -31.27
C ASP A 609 5.82 -10.62 -30.20
N MET A 610 4.64 -10.42 -29.59
CA MET A 610 4.01 -11.41 -28.70
C MET A 610 3.83 -12.78 -29.37
N LYS A 611 3.45 -12.79 -30.67
CA LYS A 611 3.24 -14.03 -31.42
C LYS A 611 4.52 -14.66 -31.97
N GLU A 612 5.46 -13.85 -32.47
CA GLU A 612 6.72 -14.35 -33.05
C GLU A 612 7.75 -14.74 -31.99
N LYS A 613 7.74 -14.11 -30.80
CA LYS A 613 8.68 -14.40 -29.70
C LYS A 613 8.12 -15.41 -28.68
N TRP A 614 6.85 -15.29 -28.30
CA TRP A 614 6.27 -16.06 -27.19
C TRP A 614 5.13 -17.03 -27.58
N ASP A 615 4.79 -17.13 -28.88
CA ASP A 615 3.61 -17.84 -29.42
C ASP A 615 2.26 -17.43 -28.79
N ILE A 616 2.20 -16.29 -28.10
CA ILE A 616 0.95 -15.76 -27.52
C ILE A 616 0.13 -15.11 -28.62
N THR A 617 -1.11 -15.56 -28.81
CA THR A 617 -2.09 -14.88 -29.67
C THR A 617 -2.76 -13.77 -28.87
N VAL A 618 -2.81 -12.57 -29.42
CA VAL A 618 -3.52 -11.42 -28.83
C VAL A 618 -4.70 -11.08 -29.74
N ASP A 619 -5.92 -11.35 -29.27
CA ASP A 619 -7.17 -11.05 -29.97
C ASP A 619 -7.81 -9.79 -29.33
N GLU A 620 -8.14 -8.78 -30.15
CA GLU A 620 -8.79 -7.54 -29.65
C GLU A 620 -10.24 -7.81 -29.17
N TYR A 621 -10.57 -7.39 -27.95
CA TYR A 621 -11.95 -7.40 -27.45
C TYR A 621 -12.77 -6.26 -28.06
N ASP A 622 -13.64 -6.60 -29.03
CA ASP A 622 -14.45 -5.68 -29.83
C ASP A 622 -15.69 -5.18 -29.05
N ALA A 623 -15.47 -4.43 -27.97
CA ALA A 623 -16.49 -4.02 -26.98
C ALA A 623 -17.05 -2.59 -27.16
N SER A 624 -16.35 -1.72 -27.90
CA SER A 624 -16.74 -0.33 -28.19
C SER A 624 -16.81 -0.08 -29.70
N GLU A 625 -17.78 0.72 -30.17
CA GLU A 625 -17.83 1.10 -31.61
C GLU A 625 -16.76 2.13 -32.02
N GLU A 626 -15.99 2.65 -31.05
CA GLU A 626 -14.78 3.43 -31.30
C GLU A 626 -13.54 2.61 -30.92
N LYS A 627 -12.56 2.59 -31.83
CA LYS A 627 -11.27 1.92 -31.64
C LYS A 627 -10.31 2.87 -30.96
N ASP A 628 -10.01 2.60 -29.71
CA ASP A 628 -8.86 3.20 -29.04
C ASP A 628 -7.56 2.55 -29.55
N ASP A 629 -6.62 3.36 -30.01
CA ASP A 629 -5.32 2.92 -30.50
C ASP A 629 -4.26 2.90 -29.37
N ASP A 630 -4.53 3.53 -28.21
CA ASP A 630 -3.57 3.68 -27.12
C ASP A 630 -3.68 2.55 -26.06
N ALA A 631 -4.80 1.81 -26.00
CA ALA A 631 -5.00 0.68 -25.07
C ALA A 631 -5.18 -0.69 -25.76
N LEU A 632 -4.79 -1.76 -25.08
CA LEU A 632 -5.02 -3.16 -25.48
C LEU A 632 -5.18 -4.07 -24.25
N VAL A 633 -6.34 -4.72 -24.13
CA VAL A 633 -6.64 -5.69 -23.07
C VAL A 633 -6.95 -7.04 -23.70
N PHE A 634 -6.37 -8.12 -23.18
CA PHE A 634 -6.49 -9.47 -23.74
C PHE A 634 -6.35 -10.58 -22.68
N GLU A 635 -6.99 -11.73 -22.94
CA GLU A 635 -6.96 -12.91 -22.08
C GLU A 635 -5.82 -13.86 -22.50
N VAL A 636 -5.11 -14.43 -21.53
CA VAL A 636 -4.11 -15.51 -21.73
C VAL A 636 -4.36 -16.61 -20.70
N GLY A 637 -5.28 -17.53 -21.02
CA GLY A 637 -5.76 -18.55 -20.09
C GLY A 637 -6.73 -17.94 -19.08
N ASP A 638 -6.50 -18.15 -17.79
CA ASP A 638 -7.28 -17.56 -16.69
C ASP A 638 -6.76 -16.16 -16.26
N MET A 639 -5.80 -15.58 -17.00
CA MET A 639 -5.17 -14.29 -16.72
C MET A 639 -5.59 -13.22 -17.73
N LEU A 640 -5.73 -11.98 -17.26
CA LEU A 640 -6.00 -10.78 -18.05
C LEU A 640 -4.73 -9.92 -18.12
N ALA A 641 -4.25 -9.62 -19.32
CA ALA A 641 -3.16 -8.67 -19.53
C ALA A 641 -3.72 -7.35 -20.09
N ALA A 642 -3.31 -6.24 -19.49
CA ALA A 642 -3.63 -4.88 -19.94
C ALA A 642 -2.34 -4.13 -20.28
N VAL A 643 -2.35 -3.45 -21.43
CA VAL A 643 -1.23 -2.64 -21.92
C VAL A 643 -1.79 -1.31 -22.41
N SER A 644 -1.39 -0.20 -21.78
CA SER A 644 -1.94 1.14 -22.05
C SER A 644 -0.83 2.17 -22.23
N LEU A 645 -0.90 2.94 -23.31
CA LEU A 645 0.00 4.04 -23.58
C LEU A 645 -0.48 5.31 -22.86
N ASN A 646 0.35 5.82 -21.96
CA ASN A 646 0.17 7.10 -21.29
C ASN A 646 1.12 8.14 -21.91
N ASN A 647 0.55 9.19 -22.51
CA ASN A 647 1.29 10.19 -23.28
C ASN A 647 1.92 11.31 -22.41
N TYR A 648 2.34 10.95 -21.19
CA TYR A 648 2.96 11.80 -20.18
C TYR A 648 4.01 11.00 -19.37
N PRO A 649 5.06 11.64 -18.83
CA PRO A 649 6.02 10.94 -17.96
C PRO A 649 5.34 10.44 -16.69
N ILE A 650 5.86 9.34 -16.11
CA ILE A 650 5.46 8.89 -14.77
C ILE A 650 5.53 10.09 -13.78
N PRO A 651 4.44 10.42 -13.08
CA PRO A 651 4.39 11.56 -12.15
C PRO A 651 5.34 11.44 -10.94
N GLY A 652 5.33 12.47 -10.08
CA GLY A 652 6.07 12.50 -8.80
C GLY A 652 7.61 12.51 -8.90
N GLY A 653 8.19 12.28 -10.09
CA GLY A 653 9.63 12.04 -10.25
C GLY A 653 10.08 10.67 -9.76
N GLU A 654 9.14 9.78 -9.41
CA GLU A 654 9.35 8.46 -8.81
C GLU A 654 10.38 7.62 -9.59
N ALA A 655 10.20 7.53 -10.92
CA ALA A 655 11.11 6.79 -11.79
C ALA A 655 12.52 7.42 -11.85
N GLU A 656 12.67 8.73 -11.68
CA GLU A 656 14.00 9.37 -11.62
C GLU A 656 14.71 9.04 -10.30
N ALA A 657 14.00 9.15 -9.17
CA ALA A 657 14.54 8.81 -7.86
C ALA A 657 14.97 7.33 -7.79
N ASN A 658 14.10 6.41 -8.21
CA ASN A 658 14.38 4.98 -8.23
C ASN A 658 15.41 4.57 -9.30
N ALA A 659 15.69 5.42 -10.29
CA ALA A 659 16.81 5.23 -11.20
C ALA A 659 18.18 5.60 -10.59
N GLU A 660 18.25 6.38 -9.50
CA GLU A 660 19.53 6.67 -8.82
C GLU A 660 20.14 5.41 -8.19
N ASN A 661 19.29 4.45 -7.82
CA ASN A 661 19.68 3.17 -7.23
C ASN A 661 20.39 2.24 -8.22
N ASN A 662 20.26 2.43 -9.54
CA ASN A 662 20.80 1.49 -10.54
C ASN A 662 22.30 1.67 -10.81
N TYR A 663 23.14 1.02 -10.00
CA TYR A 663 24.59 0.95 -10.19
C TYR A 663 25.04 0.22 -11.47
N MET A 664 24.18 -0.59 -12.11
CA MET A 664 24.54 -1.33 -13.33
C MET A 664 24.41 -0.49 -14.61
N TRP A 665 23.61 0.59 -14.59
CA TRP A 665 23.32 1.39 -15.78
C TRP A 665 23.53 2.90 -15.54
N PRO A 666 24.73 3.45 -15.84
CA PRO A 666 25.06 4.85 -15.56
C PRO A 666 24.24 5.92 -16.30
N ASP A 667 23.43 5.52 -17.29
CA ASP A 667 22.47 6.41 -17.98
C ASP A 667 21.04 6.29 -17.41
N ALA A 668 20.77 5.46 -16.39
CA ALA A 668 19.43 5.19 -15.85
C ALA A 668 18.68 6.46 -15.43
N VAL A 669 19.23 7.23 -14.49
CA VAL A 669 18.65 8.52 -14.02
C VAL A 669 18.37 9.45 -15.20
N LYS A 670 19.32 9.52 -16.12
CA LYS A 670 19.24 10.35 -17.32
C LYS A 670 18.17 9.88 -18.29
N VAL A 671 17.84 8.58 -18.34
CA VAL A 671 16.72 8.06 -19.14
C VAL A 671 15.38 8.25 -18.41
N ALA A 672 15.34 8.04 -17.10
CA ALA A 672 14.17 8.26 -16.26
C ALA A 672 13.84 9.76 -16.03
N LYS A 673 14.76 10.66 -16.40
CA LYS A 673 14.52 12.11 -16.57
C LYS A 673 14.16 12.50 -18.02
N LYS A 674 14.26 11.55 -18.97
CA LYS A 674 14.10 11.77 -20.44
C LYS A 674 12.83 11.18 -21.05
N HIS A 675 12.15 10.25 -20.39
CA HIS A 675 10.88 9.75 -20.92
C HIS A 675 9.84 10.88 -20.87
N SER A 676 9.05 11.02 -21.93
CA SER A 676 7.90 11.94 -21.98
C SER A 676 6.56 11.21 -22.00
N ALA A 677 6.61 9.87 -21.96
CA ALA A 677 5.48 8.97 -21.99
C ALA A 677 5.89 7.63 -21.37
N HIS A 678 4.92 6.76 -21.13
CA HIS A 678 5.18 5.39 -20.69
C HIS A 678 4.08 4.44 -21.17
N ILE A 679 4.41 3.15 -21.34
CA ILE A 679 3.41 2.09 -21.49
C ILE A 679 3.23 1.45 -20.13
N MET A 680 2.07 1.63 -19.51
CA MET A 680 1.68 0.86 -18.33
C MET A 680 1.34 -0.57 -18.76
N VAL A 681 1.89 -1.54 -18.05
CA VAL A 681 1.60 -2.98 -18.19
C VAL A 681 1.07 -3.47 -16.85
N ALA A 682 -0.05 -4.20 -16.88
CA ALA A 682 -0.61 -4.90 -15.73
C ALA A 682 -1.04 -6.32 -16.12
N VAL A 683 -0.82 -7.29 -15.23
CA VAL A 683 -1.30 -8.67 -15.37
C VAL A 683 -2.11 -9.06 -14.13
N LEU A 684 -3.39 -9.30 -14.36
CA LEU A 684 -4.38 -9.66 -13.34
C LEU A 684 -4.84 -11.11 -13.50
N GLY A 685 -5.30 -11.72 -12.42
CA GLY A 685 -5.76 -13.11 -12.35
C GLY A 685 -5.69 -13.64 -10.93
N LYS A 686 -6.16 -14.87 -10.71
CA LYS A 686 -6.17 -15.55 -9.40
C LYS A 686 -4.77 -15.62 -8.79
N GLU A 687 -4.66 -15.41 -7.48
CA GLU A 687 -3.41 -15.39 -6.70
C GLU A 687 -2.59 -16.67 -6.90
N GLU A 688 -3.24 -17.85 -6.98
CA GLU A 688 -2.63 -19.20 -7.03
C GLU A 688 -1.57 -19.46 -8.14
N ASN A 689 -1.25 -18.50 -9.01
CA ASN A 689 -0.36 -18.67 -10.17
C ASN A 689 0.73 -17.58 -10.27
N LEU A 690 1.26 -17.08 -9.15
CA LEU A 690 2.23 -15.98 -9.07
C LEU A 690 3.38 -16.06 -10.10
N LEU A 691 4.08 -17.20 -10.18
CA LEU A 691 5.16 -17.39 -11.15
C LEU A 691 4.72 -17.31 -12.62
N GLU A 692 3.50 -17.75 -12.96
CA GLU A 692 3.00 -17.66 -14.34
C GLU A 692 2.41 -16.27 -14.65
N LYS A 693 1.85 -15.56 -13.66
CA LYS A 693 1.57 -14.11 -13.77
C LYS A 693 2.86 -13.34 -14.06
N GLY A 694 3.91 -13.53 -13.26
CA GLY A 694 5.21 -12.90 -13.43
C GLY A 694 5.87 -13.22 -14.78
N LYS A 695 5.81 -14.47 -15.25
CA LYS A 695 6.27 -14.85 -16.59
C LYS A 695 5.45 -14.17 -17.69
N LEU A 696 4.13 -14.07 -17.55
CA LEU A 696 3.29 -13.36 -18.53
C LEU A 696 3.61 -11.86 -18.55
N PHE A 697 3.75 -11.24 -17.37
CA PHE A 697 4.15 -9.85 -17.21
C PHE A 697 5.49 -9.57 -17.90
N THR A 698 6.54 -10.32 -17.59
CA THR A 698 7.86 -10.16 -18.24
C THR A 698 7.80 -10.42 -19.74
N LYS A 699 6.99 -11.36 -20.24
CA LYS A 699 6.79 -11.57 -21.69
C LYS A 699 6.16 -10.34 -22.37
N VAL A 700 5.16 -9.73 -21.73
CA VAL A 700 4.49 -8.50 -22.20
C VAL A 700 5.43 -7.30 -22.16
N VAL A 701 6.10 -7.06 -21.02
CA VAL A 701 7.09 -5.99 -20.87
C VAL A 701 8.24 -6.16 -21.87
N ALA A 702 8.74 -7.38 -22.10
CA ALA A 702 9.77 -7.67 -23.10
C ALA A 702 9.29 -7.47 -24.56
N ALA A 703 7.99 -7.64 -24.86
CA ALA A 703 7.43 -7.24 -26.15
C ALA A 703 7.34 -5.70 -26.26
N CYS A 704 7.02 -4.99 -25.18
CA CYS A 704 7.05 -3.54 -25.12
C CYS A 704 8.48 -2.96 -25.18
N CYS A 705 9.52 -3.65 -24.69
CA CYS A 705 10.94 -3.27 -24.83
C CYS A 705 11.36 -3.08 -26.30
N ARG A 706 10.68 -3.76 -27.23
CA ARG A 706 10.97 -3.76 -28.66
C ARG A 706 10.27 -2.62 -29.41
N GLN A 707 9.43 -1.85 -28.71
CA GLN A 707 8.78 -0.66 -29.26
C GLN A 707 9.81 0.42 -29.58
N LYS A 708 9.63 1.09 -30.73
CA LYS A 708 10.63 2.00 -31.31
C LYS A 708 11.15 3.09 -30.37
N TYR A 709 10.34 3.54 -29.41
CA TYR A 709 10.66 4.63 -28.49
C TYR A 709 10.91 4.18 -27.05
N ALA A 710 10.85 2.87 -26.75
CA ALA A 710 11.19 2.35 -25.43
C ALA A 710 12.64 2.67 -25.09
N THR A 711 12.85 3.29 -23.94
CA THR A 711 14.17 3.74 -23.48
C THR A 711 14.56 3.21 -22.12
N GLY A 712 13.61 2.92 -21.23
CA GLY A 712 13.84 2.31 -19.91
C GLY A 712 12.62 1.52 -19.46
N ILE A 713 12.77 0.61 -18.49
CA ILE A 713 11.66 -0.15 -17.88
C ILE A 713 11.70 0.14 -16.40
N TYR A 714 10.67 0.76 -15.85
CA TYR A 714 10.50 0.98 -14.42
C TYR A 714 9.60 -0.12 -13.82
N THR A 715 10.16 -0.92 -12.92
CA THR A 715 9.51 -2.01 -12.18
C THR A 715 10.41 -2.42 -11.02
N SER A 716 9.86 -3.00 -9.95
CA SER A 716 10.64 -3.47 -8.77
C SER A 716 11.62 -2.41 -8.21
N GLY A 717 11.13 -1.18 -8.00
CA GLY A 717 11.89 -0.11 -7.36
C GLY A 717 13.10 0.41 -8.14
N VAL A 718 13.23 0.08 -9.44
CA VAL A 718 14.41 0.44 -10.24
C VAL A 718 14.09 0.61 -11.74
N VAL A 719 14.94 1.33 -12.47
CA VAL A 719 14.80 1.51 -13.93
C VAL A 719 15.89 0.74 -14.69
N PHE A 720 15.48 -0.25 -15.49
CA PHE A 720 16.35 -1.10 -16.33
C PHE A 720 16.50 -0.58 -17.78
N GLU A 721 17.62 -0.90 -18.45
CA GLU A 721 17.76 -0.71 -19.90
C GLU A 721 16.96 -1.77 -20.69
N PRO A 722 16.23 -1.43 -21.77
CA PRO A 722 15.41 -2.38 -22.52
C PRO A 722 16.15 -3.59 -23.08
N GLN A 723 17.43 -3.44 -23.46
CA GLN A 723 18.25 -4.55 -23.96
C GLN A 723 18.67 -5.53 -22.84
N PHE A 724 18.87 -5.03 -21.62
CA PHE A 724 19.10 -5.89 -20.45
C PHE A 724 17.80 -6.57 -20.01
N TYR A 725 16.68 -5.83 -19.96
CA TYR A 725 15.38 -6.41 -19.63
C TYR A 725 14.95 -7.50 -20.64
N GLU A 726 15.11 -7.25 -21.95
CA GLU A 726 14.85 -8.28 -22.97
C GLU A 726 15.82 -9.48 -22.87
N GLY A 727 17.08 -9.23 -22.49
CA GLY A 727 18.12 -10.27 -22.35
C GLY A 727 17.88 -11.22 -21.17
N PHE A 728 17.42 -10.73 -20.02
CA PHE A 728 16.99 -11.58 -18.91
C PHE A 728 15.67 -12.32 -19.24
N ALA A 729 14.74 -11.66 -19.94
CA ALA A 729 13.48 -12.29 -20.33
C ALA A 729 13.69 -13.49 -21.27
N ASP A 730 14.76 -13.49 -22.06
CA ASP A 730 15.13 -14.60 -22.95
C ASP A 730 15.53 -15.89 -22.21
N MET A 731 15.83 -15.85 -20.91
CA MET A 731 16.07 -17.04 -20.08
C MET A 731 14.85 -17.99 -20.09
N MET A 732 13.62 -17.43 -20.14
CA MET A 732 12.38 -18.19 -20.26
C MET A 732 12.28 -19.04 -21.54
N GLN A 733 13.14 -18.84 -22.55
CA GLN A 733 13.20 -19.71 -23.73
C GLN A 733 13.85 -21.08 -23.44
N ASN A 734 14.54 -21.21 -22.30
CA ASN A 734 15.16 -22.44 -21.80
C ASN A 734 14.41 -23.05 -20.60
N ASP A 735 13.20 -22.56 -20.29
CA ASP A 735 12.42 -22.85 -19.07
C ASP A 735 13.02 -22.31 -17.74
N GLU A 736 14.07 -21.48 -17.78
CA GLU A 736 14.67 -20.80 -16.62
C GLU A 736 13.79 -19.63 -16.09
N LEU A 737 13.89 -19.30 -14.78
CA LEU A 737 13.20 -18.12 -14.23
C LEU A 737 13.95 -16.80 -14.52
N PRO A 738 13.26 -15.75 -14.99
CA PRO A 738 13.86 -14.46 -15.30
C PRO A 738 14.02 -13.58 -14.04
N ILE A 739 14.67 -14.07 -12.99
CA ILE A 739 14.66 -13.41 -11.66
C ILE A 739 15.13 -11.95 -11.68
N PHE A 740 16.09 -11.59 -12.53
CA PHE A 740 16.58 -10.21 -12.71
C PHE A 740 15.59 -9.26 -13.43
N ASN A 741 14.44 -9.76 -13.89
CA ASN A 741 13.31 -8.96 -14.36
C ASN A 741 12.23 -8.73 -13.28
N TRP A 742 12.37 -9.39 -12.12
CA TRP A 742 11.39 -9.40 -11.03
C TRP A 742 11.95 -8.83 -9.74
N ILE A 743 13.19 -9.20 -9.39
CA ILE A 743 13.83 -8.83 -8.13
C ILE A 743 15.02 -7.92 -8.43
N TRP A 744 15.04 -6.76 -7.77
CA TRP A 744 16.20 -5.89 -7.77
C TRP A 744 17.20 -6.32 -6.70
N PHE A 745 18.50 -6.27 -7.04
CA PHE A 745 19.60 -6.64 -6.14
C PHE A 745 20.42 -5.40 -5.82
N GLY A 746 19.97 -4.63 -4.84
CA GLY A 746 20.59 -3.39 -4.40
C GLY A 746 21.92 -3.64 -3.67
N LEU A 747 22.86 -2.70 -3.81
CA LEU A 747 24.24 -2.82 -3.30
C LEU A 747 24.76 -1.46 -2.81
N TRP A 748 25.28 -1.41 -1.58
CA TRP A 748 25.90 -0.21 -1.01
C TRP A 748 27.09 -0.55 -0.11
N ARG A 749 27.79 0.45 0.44
CA ARG A 749 29.01 0.25 1.24
C ARG A 749 29.13 1.32 2.33
N ASP A 750 29.47 0.88 3.54
CA ASP A 750 29.53 1.72 4.74
C ASP A 750 30.90 1.67 5.43
N GLU A 751 30.97 1.92 6.75
CA GLU A 751 32.20 1.76 7.54
C GLU A 751 32.47 0.31 8.01
N ASN A 752 31.46 -0.56 7.98
CA ASN A 752 31.56 -1.97 8.37
C ASN A 752 31.88 -2.88 7.18
N GLY A 753 31.27 -2.68 6.01
CA GLY A 753 31.55 -3.49 4.83
C GLY A 753 30.77 -3.10 3.57
N MET A 754 30.69 -4.04 2.64
CA MET A 754 29.68 -4.05 1.57
C MET A 754 28.36 -4.56 2.17
N ASN A 755 27.25 -4.02 1.68
CA ASN A 755 25.89 -4.40 2.05
C ASN A 755 25.12 -4.69 0.75
N GLY A 756 24.17 -5.62 0.79
CA GLY A 756 23.30 -5.94 -0.33
C GLY A 756 21.91 -6.38 0.12
N TYR A 757 20.90 -6.12 -0.71
CA TYR A 757 19.50 -6.40 -0.38
C TYR A 757 18.69 -6.78 -1.63
N THR A 758 17.58 -7.50 -1.44
CA THR A 758 16.57 -7.77 -2.48
C THR A 758 15.43 -6.75 -2.43
N TYR A 759 14.68 -6.59 -3.52
CA TYR A 759 13.43 -5.82 -3.56
C TYR A 759 12.52 -6.35 -4.70
N GLY A 760 11.27 -6.67 -4.37
CA GLY A 760 10.25 -7.28 -5.25
C GLY A 760 9.89 -8.74 -4.91
N MET A 761 10.36 -9.28 -3.79
CA MET A 761 10.03 -10.63 -3.30
C MET A 761 8.60 -10.71 -2.73
N ASP A 762 8.12 -9.59 -2.19
CA ASP A 762 6.76 -9.33 -1.71
C ASP A 762 5.68 -9.67 -2.76
N VAL A 763 5.90 -9.33 -4.04
CA VAL A 763 4.98 -9.67 -5.15
C VAL A 763 4.82 -11.19 -5.35
N PHE A 764 5.72 -12.01 -4.77
CA PHE A 764 5.64 -13.47 -4.74
C PHE A 764 5.23 -14.05 -3.37
N GLY A 765 4.87 -13.20 -2.41
CA GLY A 765 4.52 -13.60 -1.05
C GLY A 765 5.72 -14.11 -0.25
N LYS A 766 6.88 -13.44 -0.38
CA LYS A 766 8.15 -13.84 0.26
C LYS A 766 8.86 -12.63 0.89
N ASP A 767 9.47 -12.84 2.04
CA ASP A 767 10.30 -11.82 2.73
C ASP A 767 11.49 -11.36 1.88
N GLU A 768 11.86 -10.09 2.03
CA GLU A 768 13.09 -9.54 1.48
C GLU A 768 14.33 -9.94 2.28
N MET A 769 15.45 -10.16 1.59
CA MET A 769 16.72 -10.63 2.15
C MET A 769 17.78 -9.53 2.17
N GLU A 770 18.60 -9.48 3.21
CA GLU A 770 19.73 -8.56 3.33
C GLU A 770 21.02 -9.27 3.77
N VAL A 771 22.15 -8.91 3.19
CA VAL A 771 23.49 -9.34 3.63
C VAL A 771 24.30 -8.10 4.02
N LEU A 772 24.71 -8.01 5.28
CA LEU A 772 25.28 -6.80 5.88
C LEU A 772 26.75 -6.97 6.29
N GLY A 773 27.53 -5.88 6.19
CA GLY A 773 28.86 -5.73 6.80
C GLY A 773 29.95 -6.64 6.23
N THR A 774 29.89 -7.03 4.96
CA THR A 774 30.79 -8.04 4.37
C THR A 774 32.05 -7.48 3.69
N ASP A 775 33.13 -8.26 3.67
CA ASP A 775 34.36 -8.02 2.90
C ASP A 775 34.31 -8.52 1.45
N ALA A 776 33.13 -8.92 0.95
CA ALA A 776 32.88 -9.31 -0.43
C ALA A 776 33.19 -8.23 -1.48
N GLU A 777 33.52 -8.68 -2.70
CA GLU A 777 33.43 -7.85 -3.91
C GLU A 777 31.96 -7.75 -4.36
N PRO A 778 31.53 -6.63 -4.99
CA PRO A 778 30.11 -6.37 -5.29
C PRO A 778 29.43 -7.40 -6.21
N GLY A 779 30.18 -8.06 -7.09
CA GLY A 779 29.64 -9.08 -7.99
C GLY A 779 29.26 -10.35 -7.24
N ASP A 780 30.20 -10.88 -6.45
CA ASP A 780 30.05 -12.12 -5.69
C ASP A 780 28.87 -12.02 -4.70
N LEU A 781 28.68 -10.85 -4.08
CA LEU A 781 27.57 -10.57 -3.15
C LEU A 781 26.20 -10.57 -3.85
N ARG A 782 26.11 -9.98 -5.05
CA ARG A 782 24.89 -9.99 -5.87
C ARG A 782 24.57 -11.39 -6.36
N ASP A 783 25.57 -12.12 -6.83
CA ASP A 783 25.39 -13.44 -7.44
C ASP A 783 25.03 -14.49 -6.36
N PHE A 784 25.48 -14.29 -5.12
CA PHE A 784 25.00 -15.00 -3.93
C PHE A 784 23.51 -14.71 -3.64
N LEU A 785 23.11 -13.45 -3.49
CA LEU A 785 21.71 -13.07 -3.28
C LEU A 785 20.79 -13.57 -4.41
N ALA A 786 21.23 -13.48 -5.66
CA ALA A 786 20.50 -14.00 -6.82
C ALA A 786 20.34 -15.52 -6.78
N SER A 787 21.33 -16.26 -6.28
CA SER A 787 21.23 -17.71 -6.09
C SER A 787 20.21 -18.08 -5.00
N LEU A 788 20.13 -17.29 -3.92
CA LEU A 788 19.13 -17.48 -2.85
C LEU A 788 17.71 -17.21 -3.37
N VAL A 789 17.54 -16.11 -4.12
CA VAL A 789 16.28 -15.74 -4.77
C VAL A 789 15.84 -16.79 -5.80
N SER A 790 16.74 -17.28 -6.65
CA SER A 790 16.46 -18.41 -7.55
C SER A 790 15.99 -19.63 -6.77
N TYR A 791 16.71 -20.02 -5.71
CA TYR A 791 16.32 -21.18 -4.90
C TYR A 791 14.92 -21.02 -4.28
N VAL A 792 14.63 -19.86 -3.67
CA VAL A 792 13.35 -19.55 -3.03
C VAL A 792 12.19 -19.54 -4.05
N LEU A 793 12.36 -18.87 -5.19
CA LEU A 793 11.29 -18.74 -6.20
C LEU A 793 11.11 -19.99 -7.08
N GLU A 794 12.16 -20.81 -7.30
CA GLU A 794 12.05 -22.05 -8.08
C GLU A 794 11.46 -23.22 -7.28
N ASN A 795 11.69 -23.27 -5.96
CA ASN A 795 11.29 -24.38 -5.10
C ASN A 795 10.11 -24.05 -4.16
N ASP A 796 9.61 -22.80 -4.23
CA ASP A 796 8.56 -22.22 -3.37
C ASP A 796 8.87 -22.41 -1.88
N VAL A 797 10.04 -21.93 -1.49
CA VAL A 797 10.58 -22.03 -0.12
C VAL A 797 10.11 -20.82 0.68
N GLU A 798 9.94 -20.98 1.98
CA GLU A 798 9.83 -19.90 2.96
C GLU A 798 11.02 -20.02 3.92
N LEU A 799 11.57 -18.89 4.38
CA LEU A 799 12.81 -18.85 5.15
C LEU A 799 12.56 -18.15 6.48
N GLN A 800 12.89 -18.78 7.59
CA GLN A 800 12.47 -18.38 8.94
C GLN A 800 13.61 -17.86 9.82
N ASP A 801 13.26 -17.22 10.93
CA ASP A 801 14.23 -16.68 11.89
C ASP A 801 15.08 -17.79 12.55
N GLY A 802 16.41 -17.65 12.49
CA GLY A 802 17.35 -18.59 13.11
C GLY A 802 17.71 -19.83 12.26
N GLU A 803 17.17 -19.96 11.05
CA GLU A 803 17.58 -21.01 10.10
C GLU A 803 19.02 -20.84 9.58
N THR A 804 19.49 -21.82 8.80
CA THR A 804 20.70 -21.69 7.98
C THR A 804 20.45 -22.11 6.54
N ILE A 805 20.68 -21.20 5.59
CA ILE A 805 20.64 -21.50 4.15
C ILE A 805 22.06 -21.70 3.60
N GLY A 806 22.20 -22.54 2.58
CA GLY A 806 23.50 -22.86 1.98
C GLY A 806 23.36 -23.71 0.73
N PHE A 807 24.31 -23.60 -0.20
CA PHE A 807 24.29 -24.37 -1.46
C PHE A 807 25.08 -25.68 -1.35
N THR A 808 25.84 -25.88 -0.28
CA THR A 808 26.57 -27.12 0.05
C THR A 808 26.67 -27.35 1.57
N ALA A 809 27.20 -28.51 1.98
CA ALA A 809 27.42 -28.89 3.39
C ALA A 809 28.17 -27.85 4.23
N ASP A 810 29.26 -27.29 3.69
CA ASP A 810 30.19 -26.41 4.41
C ASP A 810 29.81 -24.92 4.29
N ASP A 811 28.66 -24.62 3.69
CA ASP A 811 28.25 -23.29 3.19
C ASP A 811 27.08 -22.73 3.99
N LYS A 812 27.17 -22.79 5.33
CA LYS A 812 26.05 -22.46 6.24
C LYS A 812 25.95 -20.98 6.57
N HIS A 813 24.99 -20.28 5.97
CA HIS A 813 24.68 -18.88 6.22
C HIS A 813 23.48 -18.76 7.18
N THR A 814 23.68 -18.20 8.38
CA THR A 814 22.59 -18.00 9.35
C THR A 814 21.63 -16.93 8.87
N ILE A 815 20.34 -17.20 9.05
CA ILE A 815 19.21 -16.30 8.82
C ILE A 815 18.81 -15.68 10.17
N THR A 816 18.49 -14.38 10.18
CA THR A 816 17.84 -13.71 11.31
C THR A 816 16.78 -12.75 10.80
N ARG A 817 15.52 -12.90 11.21
CA ARG A 817 14.42 -12.02 10.79
C ARG A 817 14.37 -10.76 11.66
N SER A 818 14.53 -9.58 11.07
CA SER A 818 14.51 -8.31 11.80
C SER A 818 14.03 -7.14 10.95
N PRO A 819 13.75 -5.96 11.56
CA PRO A 819 13.61 -4.68 10.87
C PRO A 819 14.63 -4.44 9.75
N GLY A 820 14.18 -3.77 8.68
CA GLY A 820 15.00 -3.35 7.54
C GLY A 820 16.20 -2.50 7.93
N VAL A 821 17.27 -2.59 7.14
CA VAL A 821 18.50 -1.80 7.29
C VAL A 821 18.86 -1.10 5.97
N SER A 822 18.66 -1.77 4.84
CA SER A 822 18.65 -1.16 3.50
C SER A 822 17.23 -0.83 3.01
N LEU A 823 16.22 -1.36 3.70
CA LEU A 823 14.78 -1.21 3.48
C LEU A 823 14.15 -0.50 4.70
N PRO A 824 12.87 -0.07 4.65
CA PRO A 824 12.22 0.63 5.75
C PRO A 824 12.32 -0.11 7.10
N GLU A 825 12.45 0.64 8.21
CA GLU A 825 12.66 0.05 9.55
C GLU A 825 11.39 -0.68 10.06
N ASP A 826 10.23 -0.31 9.53
CA ASP A 826 8.92 -0.95 9.66
C ASP A 826 8.82 -2.30 8.90
N GLN A 827 9.54 -2.47 7.79
CA GLN A 827 9.54 -3.70 7.01
C GLN A 827 10.40 -4.78 7.67
N MET A 828 9.82 -5.96 7.94
CA MET A 828 10.58 -7.14 8.39
C MET A 828 11.32 -7.80 7.21
N THR A 829 12.53 -8.27 7.48
CA THR A 829 13.48 -8.75 6.45
C THR A 829 14.42 -9.83 7.01
N LEU A 830 14.95 -10.69 6.15
CA LEU A 830 15.81 -11.81 6.49
C LEU A 830 17.30 -11.43 6.35
N LYS A 831 18.00 -11.26 7.47
CA LYS A 831 19.44 -10.99 7.49
C LYS A 831 20.21 -12.30 7.27
N ILE A 832 20.87 -12.44 6.13
CA ILE A 832 21.68 -13.61 5.75
C ILE A 832 23.17 -13.31 6.03
N SER A 833 23.85 -14.14 6.82
CA SER A 833 25.26 -13.91 7.15
C SER A 833 26.19 -14.23 5.97
N TRP A 834 27.03 -13.30 5.51
CA TRP A 834 27.96 -13.58 4.40
C TRP A 834 28.96 -14.73 4.66
N LYS A 835 29.47 -14.85 5.89
CA LYS A 835 30.51 -15.84 6.21
C LYS A 835 29.87 -17.09 6.78
N SER A 836 30.15 -18.24 6.17
CA SER A 836 29.75 -19.52 6.74
C SER A 836 30.26 -19.66 8.18
N THR A 837 29.39 -20.13 9.07
CA THR A 837 29.65 -20.13 10.53
C THR A 837 30.70 -21.11 11.02
N ASP A 838 31.16 -22.04 10.17
CA ASP A 838 31.96 -23.18 10.61
C ASP A 838 33.47 -22.83 10.83
N GLY A 839 33.83 -21.55 10.72
CA GLY A 839 35.16 -21.00 11.03
C GLY A 839 35.38 -20.62 12.50
N SER A 840 35.62 -21.61 13.37
CA SER A 840 35.80 -21.41 14.83
C SER A 840 36.95 -20.46 15.23
N PRO A 841 36.74 -19.52 16.19
CA PRO A 841 37.78 -18.60 16.69
C PRO A 841 38.53 -19.13 17.95
N ASP A 842 39.80 -18.75 18.11
CA ASP A 842 40.55 -18.82 19.39
C ASP A 842 41.61 -17.69 19.48
N ASP A 843 42.10 -17.40 20.69
CA ASP A 843 42.78 -16.14 21.07
C ASP A 843 44.30 -16.07 20.79
N GLY A 844 44.76 -14.92 20.27
CA GLY A 844 45.84 -14.14 20.91
C GLY A 844 47.34 -14.38 20.60
N ASP A 845 48.07 -13.25 20.58
CA ASP A 845 49.53 -13.03 20.75
C ASP A 845 50.58 -13.55 19.71
N GLU A 846 51.32 -12.57 19.16
CA GLU A 846 52.73 -12.49 18.67
C GLU A 846 53.47 -13.65 17.92
N ASP A 847 54.15 -13.21 16.83
CA ASP A 847 55.46 -13.64 16.27
C ASP A 847 55.57 -14.72 15.16
N ASP A 848 56.40 -14.37 14.16
CA ASP A 848 56.81 -15.08 12.93
C ASP A 848 56.88 -16.63 12.93
N SER A 849 56.38 -17.28 11.87
CA SER A 849 57.25 -17.99 10.89
C SER A 849 56.51 -18.64 9.69
N ASP A 850 57.22 -18.78 8.56
CA ASP A 850 56.72 -19.38 7.31
C ASP A 850 56.39 -20.89 7.45
N GLY A 851 55.27 -21.35 6.88
CA GLY A 851 54.80 -22.76 6.98
C GLY A 851 53.97 -23.27 5.81
N GLU A 852 54.61 -23.45 4.64
CA GLU A 852 54.19 -24.24 3.46
C GLU A 852 52.68 -24.40 3.16
N ARG A 853 52.18 -23.58 2.20
CA ARG A 853 50.91 -23.78 1.48
C ARG A 853 50.91 -25.14 0.75
N SER A 854 49.94 -26.00 1.03
CA SER A 854 49.60 -27.17 0.21
C SER A 854 48.35 -26.90 -0.62
N GLU A 855 48.42 -27.21 -1.91
CA GLU A 855 47.30 -27.13 -2.85
C GLU A 855 46.44 -28.40 -2.70
N ASP A 856 45.11 -28.23 -2.65
CA ASP A 856 44.08 -29.19 -3.13
C ASP A 856 42.71 -28.46 -3.12
N GLU A 857 42.65 -27.33 -3.84
CA GLU A 857 41.39 -26.75 -4.33
C GLU A 857 41.08 -27.45 -5.67
N GLU A 858 40.11 -28.39 -5.72
CA GLU A 858 39.55 -28.88 -6.99
C GLU A 858 38.01 -28.91 -6.89
N SER A 859 37.33 -28.35 -7.89
CA SER A 859 36.01 -27.73 -7.74
C SER A 859 34.88 -28.46 -8.45
N GLY A 860 33.70 -28.52 -7.81
CA GLY A 860 32.40 -28.58 -8.48
C GLY A 860 32.18 -29.79 -9.40
N VAL A 861 32.24 -31.00 -8.83
CA VAL A 861 31.81 -32.24 -9.50
C VAL A 861 30.99 -33.06 -8.49
N PRO A 862 29.72 -33.40 -8.78
CA PRO A 862 28.86 -34.09 -7.82
C PRO A 862 29.33 -35.52 -7.52
N GLU A 863 29.05 -35.99 -6.31
CA GLU A 863 29.27 -37.39 -5.93
C GLU A 863 28.29 -38.31 -6.67
N VAL A 864 28.84 -39.34 -7.31
CA VAL A 864 28.09 -40.32 -8.12
C VAL A 864 28.62 -41.74 -7.89
N TYR A 865 27.72 -42.72 -7.91
CA TYR A 865 28.11 -44.14 -7.92
C TYR A 865 28.99 -44.45 -9.15
N THR A 866 29.93 -45.39 -9.01
CA THR A 866 30.55 -46.00 -10.20
C THR A 866 29.53 -46.85 -10.97
N GLU A 867 29.78 -47.11 -12.26
CA GLU A 867 28.88 -47.96 -13.07
C GLU A 867 28.59 -49.31 -12.39
N GLU A 868 29.57 -49.96 -11.75
CA GLU A 868 29.37 -51.26 -11.08
C GLU A 868 28.52 -51.14 -9.80
N GLU A 869 28.58 -50.01 -9.08
CA GLU A 869 27.78 -49.75 -7.88
C GLU A 869 26.34 -49.35 -8.25
N MET A 870 26.16 -48.47 -9.25
CA MET A 870 24.85 -48.07 -9.76
C MET A 870 24.08 -49.29 -10.30
N ASN A 871 24.73 -50.19 -11.05
CA ASN A 871 24.10 -51.44 -11.49
C ASN A 871 23.67 -52.34 -10.30
N ALA A 872 24.42 -52.36 -9.19
CA ALA A 872 24.05 -53.15 -8.01
C ALA A 872 22.82 -52.56 -7.30
N VAL A 873 22.71 -51.23 -7.24
CA VAL A 873 21.50 -50.53 -6.75
C VAL A 873 20.32 -50.77 -7.70
N GLU A 874 20.51 -50.64 -9.03
CA GLU A 874 19.47 -50.90 -10.04
C GLU A 874 18.93 -52.36 -9.98
N GLU A 875 19.81 -53.35 -9.83
CA GLU A 875 19.42 -54.76 -9.65
C GLU A 875 18.70 -54.98 -8.30
N HIS A 876 19.12 -54.31 -7.22
CA HIS A 876 18.46 -54.42 -5.91
C HIS A 876 17.04 -53.87 -5.93
N ILE A 877 16.81 -52.65 -6.46
CA ILE A 877 15.45 -52.11 -6.47
C ILE A 877 14.56 -52.91 -7.43
N GLN A 878 15.08 -53.38 -8.57
CA GLN A 878 14.34 -54.28 -9.47
C GLN A 878 14.00 -55.63 -8.86
N GLN A 879 14.80 -56.13 -7.92
CA GLN A 879 14.54 -57.40 -7.23
C GLN A 879 13.47 -57.25 -6.15
N TYR A 880 13.60 -56.26 -5.26
CA TYR A 880 12.77 -56.16 -4.05
C TYR A 880 11.59 -55.19 -4.17
N PHE A 881 11.79 -54.03 -4.81
CA PHE A 881 10.76 -53.00 -4.98
C PHE A 881 10.03 -53.12 -6.34
N GLY A 882 10.66 -53.74 -7.34
CA GLY A 882 10.06 -54.08 -8.62
C GLY A 882 10.60 -53.26 -9.81
N LYS A 883 10.12 -53.60 -11.01
CA LYS A 883 10.67 -53.05 -12.27
C LYS A 883 10.14 -51.67 -12.60
N PHE A 884 11.05 -50.72 -12.80
CA PHE A 884 10.80 -49.41 -13.36
C PHE A 884 11.28 -49.34 -14.81
N GLU A 885 10.60 -48.54 -15.64
CA GLU A 885 11.04 -48.14 -16.99
C GLU A 885 11.16 -46.61 -17.11
N ASN A 886 10.71 -45.87 -16.10
CA ASN A 886 10.79 -44.41 -16.01
C ASN A 886 11.66 -44.02 -14.81
N VAL A 887 12.50 -43.02 -15.01
CA VAL A 887 13.31 -42.37 -13.97
C VAL A 887 13.08 -40.86 -14.12
N PHE A 888 12.85 -40.16 -13.02
CA PHE A 888 12.95 -38.71 -13.01
C PHE A 888 14.42 -38.36 -12.83
N HIS A 889 15.06 -37.95 -13.92
CA HIS A 889 16.47 -37.56 -13.90
C HIS A 889 16.66 -36.18 -13.29
N GLU A 890 17.70 -36.04 -12.48
CA GLU A 890 18.13 -34.75 -11.96
C GLU A 890 18.88 -33.96 -13.06
N LEU A 891 18.44 -32.73 -13.37
CA LEU A 891 18.89 -31.99 -14.56
C LEU A 891 20.16 -31.15 -14.33
N ASP A 892 20.36 -30.69 -13.10
CA ASP A 892 21.61 -30.10 -12.61
C ASP A 892 21.94 -30.72 -11.25
N SER A 893 23.21 -30.83 -10.90
CA SER A 893 23.69 -31.61 -9.74
C SER A 893 24.95 -30.97 -9.16
N THR A 894 24.76 -30.20 -8.09
CA THR A 894 25.82 -29.46 -7.39
C THR A 894 26.60 -30.32 -6.41
N ASP A 895 25.91 -31.25 -5.74
CA ASP A 895 26.38 -32.04 -4.60
C ASP A 895 26.37 -33.56 -4.86
N ILE A 896 25.19 -34.10 -5.20
CA ILE A 896 24.90 -35.49 -5.58
C ILE A 896 23.95 -35.48 -6.77
N HIS A 897 23.90 -36.59 -7.50
CA HIS A 897 22.95 -36.80 -8.60
C HIS A 897 21.84 -37.76 -8.15
N VAL A 898 20.70 -37.24 -7.72
CA VAL A 898 19.59 -38.04 -7.15
C VAL A 898 18.50 -38.29 -8.19
N ASP A 899 18.67 -39.37 -8.94
CA ASP A 899 17.61 -39.93 -9.79
C ASP A 899 16.48 -40.51 -8.92
N ILE A 900 15.22 -40.38 -9.36
CA ILE A 900 14.07 -41.02 -8.70
C ILE A 900 13.46 -42.08 -9.62
N CYS A 901 13.64 -43.34 -9.24
CA CYS A 901 13.18 -44.53 -9.95
C CYS A 901 11.68 -44.74 -9.71
N VAL A 902 10.87 -44.78 -10.79
CA VAL A 902 9.41 -44.86 -10.71
C VAL A 902 8.93 -46.29 -10.95
N VAL A 903 8.72 -47.07 -9.88
CA VAL A 903 8.15 -48.42 -10.00
C VAL A 903 6.61 -48.34 -10.04
N PRO A 904 5.95 -48.71 -11.15
CA PRO A 904 4.50 -48.63 -11.28
C PRO A 904 3.74 -49.70 -10.45
N PRO A 905 2.42 -49.53 -10.27
CA PRO A 905 1.54 -50.57 -9.75
C PRO A 905 1.59 -51.87 -10.58
N SER A 906 1.27 -53.00 -9.94
CA SER A 906 1.20 -54.33 -10.55
C SER A 906 -0.07 -55.09 -10.15
N GLU A 907 -0.35 -56.25 -10.76
CA GLU A 907 -1.51 -57.09 -10.37
C GLU A 907 -1.46 -57.57 -8.89
N GLU A 908 -0.30 -57.50 -8.25
CA GLU A 908 -0.09 -57.89 -6.84
C GLU A 908 0.07 -56.67 -5.90
N ARG A 909 0.21 -55.43 -6.43
CA ARG A 909 0.49 -54.21 -5.66
C ARG A 909 -0.10 -52.95 -6.30
N ASP A 910 -1.17 -52.39 -5.73
CA ASP A 910 -1.96 -51.28 -6.31
C ASP A 910 -1.42 -49.86 -5.96
N TYR A 911 -0.09 -49.72 -5.88
CA TYR A 911 0.58 -48.45 -5.57
C TYR A 911 1.93 -48.31 -6.29
N TYR A 912 2.29 -47.05 -6.60
CA TYR A 912 3.61 -46.67 -7.09
C TYR A 912 4.61 -46.70 -5.95
N THR A 913 5.84 -47.13 -6.24
CA THR A 913 6.97 -46.92 -5.32
C THR A 913 7.98 -46.04 -6.02
N LEU A 914 8.27 -44.90 -5.41
CA LEU A 914 9.38 -44.04 -5.79
C LEU A 914 10.57 -44.42 -4.91
N VAL A 915 11.74 -44.60 -5.53
CA VAL A 915 12.98 -44.95 -4.84
C VAL A 915 14.08 -44.01 -5.33
N THR A 916 14.85 -43.41 -4.43
CA THR A 916 16.05 -42.66 -4.84
C THR A 916 17.12 -43.61 -5.38
N MET A 917 17.93 -43.11 -6.30
CA MET A 917 19.10 -43.81 -6.81
C MET A 917 20.21 -42.78 -7.02
N GLY A 918 21.11 -42.68 -6.04
CA GLY A 918 22.23 -41.74 -6.07
C GLY A 918 22.50 -41.08 -4.72
N MET A 919 21.53 -41.07 -3.81
CA MET A 919 21.73 -40.55 -2.44
C MET A 919 22.90 -41.27 -1.75
N GLY A 920 22.92 -42.60 -1.86
CA GLY A 920 23.94 -43.43 -1.22
C GLY A 920 25.29 -43.42 -1.94
N ALA A 921 25.48 -42.58 -2.97
CA ALA A 921 26.79 -42.30 -3.54
C ALA A 921 27.67 -41.52 -2.56
N HIS A 922 27.08 -40.52 -1.89
CA HIS A 922 27.66 -39.82 -0.75
C HIS A 922 27.81 -40.75 0.47
N ARG A 923 28.76 -40.44 1.36
CA ARG A 923 29.05 -41.20 2.58
C ARG A 923 28.72 -40.38 3.82
N MET A 924 27.53 -40.61 4.35
CA MET A 924 26.93 -39.93 5.50
C MET A 924 27.80 -40.00 6.78
N ASN A 925 27.78 -38.95 7.59
CA ASN A 925 28.59 -38.83 8.80
C ASN A 925 27.99 -39.60 9.99
N VAL A 926 28.30 -40.89 10.07
CA VAL A 926 27.86 -41.80 11.14
C VAL A 926 28.85 -41.79 12.32
N PRO A 927 28.39 -41.59 13.57
CA PRO A 927 29.25 -41.64 14.77
C PRO A 927 30.07 -42.93 14.91
N GLU A 928 31.30 -42.84 15.43
CA GLU A 928 32.22 -43.99 15.59
C GLU A 928 31.59 -45.16 16.39
N GLU A 929 30.72 -44.86 17.37
CA GLU A 929 29.99 -45.88 18.14
C GLU A 929 29.01 -46.72 17.30
N LEU A 930 28.57 -46.21 16.14
CA LEU A 930 27.61 -46.84 15.24
C LEU A 930 28.25 -47.46 13.98
N ALA A 931 29.56 -47.31 13.80
CA ALA A 931 30.30 -47.87 12.65
C ALA A 931 30.31 -49.43 12.61
N GLU A 932 29.79 -50.14 13.63
CA GLU A 932 29.54 -51.59 13.52
C GLU A 932 28.24 -51.95 12.77
N TYR A 933 27.35 -50.98 12.53
CA TYR A 933 26.04 -51.15 11.89
C TYR A 933 26.01 -50.79 10.39
N LYS A 934 27.12 -50.26 9.84
CA LYS A 934 27.28 -49.89 8.42
C LYS A 934 26.19 -48.94 7.87
N LEU A 935 25.98 -47.82 8.56
CA LEU A 935 24.90 -46.87 8.24
C LEU A 935 25.36 -45.74 7.32
N GLU A 936 26.57 -45.80 6.76
CA GLU A 936 27.23 -44.67 6.07
C GLU A 936 26.65 -44.35 4.68
N ARG A 937 25.72 -45.15 4.16
CA ARG A 937 25.03 -44.92 2.88
C ARG A 937 23.57 -45.32 2.99
N ALA A 938 22.68 -44.54 2.36
CA ALA A 938 21.25 -44.83 2.32
C ALA A 938 20.59 -44.48 0.98
N GLU A 939 19.42 -45.05 0.74
CA GLU A 939 18.45 -44.63 -0.30
C GLU A 939 17.05 -44.60 0.34
N LEU A 940 16.16 -43.78 -0.21
CA LEU A 940 14.85 -43.49 0.36
C LEU A 940 13.73 -44.03 -0.54
N VAL A 941 12.65 -44.47 0.10
CA VAL A 941 11.50 -45.12 -0.53
C VAL A 941 10.22 -44.42 -0.08
N ILE A 942 9.33 -44.03 -1.00
CA ILE A 942 7.98 -43.59 -0.66
C ILE A 942 6.93 -44.29 -1.54
N ALA A 943 5.78 -44.61 -0.94
CA ALA A 943 4.72 -45.39 -1.57
C ALA A 943 3.50 -44.50 -1.84
N LEU A 944 3.12 -44.34 -3.10
CA LEU A 944 2.06 -43.42 -3.54
C LEU A 944 0.89 -44.19 -4.18
N PRO A 945 -0.38 -43.84 -3.91
CA PRO A 945 -1.56 -44.51 -4.45
C PRO A 945 -1.50 -44.77 -5.96
N GLY A 946 -2.07 -45.88 -6.46
CA GLY A 946 -2.06 -46.22 -7.89
C GLY A 946 -2.74 -45.21 -8.83
N ASN A 947 -3.46 -44.22 -8.29
CA ASN A 947 -4.05 -43.09 -9.00
C ASN A 947 -3.25 -41.77 -8.89
N TRP A 948 -2.08 -41.77 -8.22
CA TRP A 948 -1.23 -40.59 -8.10
C TRP A 948 -0.71 -40.14 -9.47
N LYS A 949 -0.60 -38.82 -9.67
CA LYS A 949 -0.27 -38.26 -10.98
C LYS A 949 1.22 -37.98 -11.13
N LEU A 950 1.92 -38.88 -11.82
CA LEU A 950 3.37 -38.81 -12.04
C LEU A 950 3.73 -38.40 -13.48
N LYS A 951 2.98 -37.47 -14.06
CA LYS A 951 3.33 -36.85 -15.36
C LYS A 951 3.88 -35.46 -15.13
N HIS A 952 4.86 -35.04 -15.93
CA HIS A 952 5.44 -33.70 -15.86
C HIS A 952 4.39 -32.55 -15.87
N GLU A 953 3.32 -32.64 -16.67
CA GLU A 953 2.22 -31.65 -16.68
C GLU A 953 1.45 -31.59 -15.34
N ASP A 954 1.24 -32.73 -14.70
CA ASP A 954 0.50 -32.83 -13.44
C ASP A 954 1.38 -32.51 -12.22
N LEU A 955 2.70 -32.77 -12.32
CA LEU A 955 3.72 -32.47 -11.33
C LEU A 955 4.10 -30.97 -11.26
N LYS A 956 3.48 -30.11 -12.06
CA LYS A 956 3.53 -28.64 -11.88
C LYS A 956 2.63 -28.12 -10.76
N ASN A 957 1.92 -29.00 -10.04
CA ASN A 957 1.02 -28.64 -8.96
C ASN A 957 1.41 -29.42 -7.70
N GLU A 958 1.67 -28.68 -6.61
CA GLU A 958 2.39 -29.21 -5.44
C GLU A 958 1.72 -30.43 -4.80
N ARG A 959 0.38 -30.49 -4.85
CA ARG A 959 -0.45 -31.66 -4.53
C ARG A 959 0.12 -33.00 -4.99
N TRP A 960 0.75 -33.03 -6.16
CA TRP A 960 1.31 -34.24 -6.75
C TRP A 960 2.84 -34.32 -6.63
N TYR A 961 3.51 -33.19 -6.45
CA TYR A 961 4.98 -33.06 -6.43
C TYR A 961 5.60 -33.19 -5.04
N TRP A 962 4.91 -32.82 -3.96
CA TRP A 962 5.49 -32.82 -2.62
C TRP A 962 6.17 -34.12 -2.17
N PRO A 963 5.74 -35.35 -2.55
CA PRO A 963 6.48 -36.56 -2.18
C PRO A 963 7.82 -36.72 -2.92
N ILE A 964 7.96 -36.08 -4.09
CA ILE A 964 9.21 -36.01 -4.87
C ILE A 964 10.14 -34.95 -4.25
N ARG A 965 9.60 -33.78 -3.87
CA ARG A 965 10.34 -32.75 -3.11
C ARG A 965 10.88 -33.32 -1.80
N LEU A 966 10.02 -33.96 -1.00
CA LEU A 966 10.38 -34.62 0.27
C LEU A 966 11.51 -35.66 0.11
N LEU A 967 11.46 -36.50 -0.95
CA LEU A 967 12.57 -37.44 -1.23
C LEU A 967 13.89 -36.72 -1.52
N LYS A 968 13.87 -35.62 -2.27
CA LYS A 968 15.07 -34.84 -2.60
C LYS A 968 15.63 -34.10 -1.38
N THR A 969 14.79 -33.45 -0.58
CA THR A 969 15.18 -32.76 0.66
C THR A 969 15.84 -33.75 1.63
N LEU A 970 15.19 -34.89 1.89
CA LEU A 970 15.75 -35.94 2.74
C LEU A 970 17.03 -36.56 2.15
N ALA A 971 17.16 -36.68 0.83
CA ALA A 971 18.38 -37.20 0.21
C ALA A 971 19.59 -36.27 0.37
N ARG A 972 19.36 -34.95 0.43
CA ARG A 972 20.41 -33.93 0.61
C ARG A 972 20.70 -33.58 2.07
N LEU A 973 19.77 -33.86 2.99
CA LEU A 973 19.94 -33.58 4.42
C LEU A 973 21.25 -34.15 5.03
N PRO A 974 21.74 -35.36 4.70
CA PRO A 974 23.04 -35.86 5.17
C PRO A 974 24.23 -34.97 4.77
N ILE A 975 24.16 -34.33 3.60
CA ILE A 975 25.17 -33.41 3.09
C ILE A 975 24.98 -32.06 3.76
N ALA A 976 23.84 -31.41 3.58
CA ALA A 976 23.55 -30.05 4.05
C ALA A 976 23.77 -29.86 5.56
N SER A 977 23.61 -30.92 6.36
CA SER A 977 23.77 -30.89 7.82
C SER A 977 24.92 -31.75 8.37
N ASP A 978 25.83 -32.26 7.52
CA ASP A 978 26.93 -33.19 7.90
C ASP A 978 26.47 -34.29 8.88
N THR A 979 25.47 -35.07 8.45
CA THR A 979 24.71 -35.97 9.33
C THR A 979 24.44 -37.31 8.64
N TRP A 980 23.59 -38.13 9.26
CA TRP A 980 23.18 -39.43 8.74
C TRP A 980 21.71 -39.73 8.99
N LEU A 981 21.12 -40.50 8.08
CA LEU A 981 19.72 -40.92 8.16
C LEU A 981 19.62 -42.39 8.56
N GLY A 982 18.65 -42.68 9.43
CA GLY A 982 18.47 -43.99 10.06
C GLY A 982 17.02 -44.23 10.49
N PHE A 983 16.72 -45.48 10.86
CA PHE A 983 15.41 -45.88 11.36
C PHE A 983 15.00 -45.04 12.59
N GLY A 984 13.77 -44.51 12.58
CA GLY A 984 13.24 -43.66 13.64
C GLY A 984 13.74 -42.20 13.61
N HIS A 985 14.60 -41.82 12.66
CA HIS A 985 14.87 -40.40 12.41
C HIS A 985 13.61 -39.74 11.83
N THR A 986 13.43 -38.45 12.14
CA THR A 986 12.32 -37.64 11.67
C THR A 986 12.82 -36.32 11.10
N MET A 987 12.14 -35.85 10.07
CA MET A 987 12.28 -34.52 9.51
C MET A 987 10.98 -33.76 9.81
N ASP A 988 11.12 -32.54 10.33
CA ASP A 988 10.03 -31.57 10.38
C ASP A 988 10.04 -30.79 9.06
N ASN A 989 8.87 -30.42 8.53
CA ASN A 989 8.76 -29.50 7.40
C ASN A 989 8.26 -28.11 7.87
N GLU A 990 7.97 -27.98 9.17
CA GLU A 990 7.31 -26.86 9.85
C GLU A 990 5.86 -26.66 9.35
N ASP A 991 5.67 -26.46 8.05
CA ASP A 991 4.39 -26.35 7.34
C ASP A 991 3.91 -27.65 6.68
N ASP A 992 2.63 -27.65 6.29
CA ASP A 992 2.00 -28.72 5.50
C ASP A 992 2.68 -28.89 4.13
N PHE A 993 2.99 -30.14 3.75
CA PHE A 993 3.68 -30.44 2.49
C PHE A 993 2.97 -29.91 1.22
N ALA A 994 1.65 -29.74 1.27
CA ALA A 994 0.83 -29.10 0.23
C ALA A 994 -0.54 -28.66 0.79
N LYS A 995 -1.16 -27.63 0.20
CA LYS A 995 -2.45 -27.04 0.64
C LYS A 995 -3.64 -28.02 0.73
N ASP A 996 -3.57 -29.24 0.19
CA ASP A 996 -4.62 -30.27 0.30
C ASP A 996 -4.32 -31.41 1.30
N THR A 997 -3.28 -31.27 2.11
CA THR A 997 -2.98 -32.17 3.23
C THR A 997 -2.73 -31.39 4.53
N LYS A 998 -2.75 -32.09 5.67
CA LYS A 998 -2.22 -31.59 6.95
C LYS A 998 -0.98 -32.38 7.43
N LEU A 999 -0.36 -33.12 6.52
CA LEU A 999 0.90 -33.83 6.75
C LEU A 999 2.05 -32.82 6.60
N CYS A 1000 2.82 -32.62 7.67
CA CYS A 1000 3.85 -31.57 7.81
C CYS A 1000 5.19 -32.10 8.35
N ALA A 1001 5.35 -33.42 8.46
CA ALA A 1001 6.57 -34.05 8.94
C ALA A 1001 6.76 -35.44 8.31
N ALA A 1002 7.93 -36.05 8.47
CA ALA A 1002 8.21 -37.40 7.97
C ALA A 1002 9.05 -38.22 8.95
N MET A 1003 8.80 -39.53 9.02
CA MET A 1003 9.61 -40.50 9.77
C MET A 1003 10.22 -41.55 8.83
N LEU A 1004 11.45 -41.95 9.10
CA LEU A 1004 12.12 -43.05 8.41
C LEU A 1004 11.88 -44.39 9.12
N THR A 1005 11.53 -45.40 8.34
CA THR A 1005 11.17 -46.75 8.80
C THR A 1005 11.80 -47.82 7.91
N GLY A 1006 11.66 -49.10 8.24
CA GLY A 1006 12.08 -50.19 7.36
C GLY A 1006 11.15 -50.32 6.13
N PRO A 1007 11.64 -50.75 4.96
CA PRO A 1007 10.83 -51.03 3.77
C PRO A 1007 9.56 -51.84 4.06
N GLN A 1008 8.41 -51.36 3.60
CA GLN A 1008 7.11 -51.99 3.84
C GLN A 1008 6.65 -52.80 2.63
N ASP A 1009 5.98 -53.93 2.88
CA ASP A 1009 5.42 -54.84 1.86
C ASP A 1009 6.46 -55.31 0.80
N THR A 1010 7.62 -55.76 1.28
CA THR A 1010 8.75 -56.30 0.49
C THR A 1010 9.26 -57.63 1.07
N GLU A 1011 10.09 -58.38 0.33
CA GLU A 1011 10.69 -59.63 0.83
C GLU A 1011 11.91 -59.37 1.75
N ASP A 1012 12.07 -60.19 2.82
CA ASP A 1012 13.21 -60.18 3.74
C ASP A 1012 14.56 -59.98 3.00
N GLY A 1013 15.29 -58.89 3.29
CA GLY A 1013 16.56 -58.53 2.64
C GLY A 1013 16.47 -57.33 1.69
N SER A 1014 15.31 -56.70 1.54
CA SER A 1014 15.14 -55.42 0.83
C SER A 1014 15.85 -54.24 1.51
N GLU A 1015 16.11 -54.34 2.81
CA GLU A 1015 16.58 -53.26 3.67
C GLU A 1015 18.04 -52.85 3.42
N VAL A 1016 18.85 -53.73 2.80
CA VAL A 1016 20.28 -53.48 2.58
C VAL A 1016 20.75 -54.04 1.23
N CYS A 1017 21.27 -53.17 0.36
CA CYS A 1017 22.04 -53.57 -0.82
C CYS A 1017 23.53 -53.70 -0.45
N THR A 1018 24.22 -54.74 -0.93
CA THR A 1018 25.69 -54.87 -0.78
C THR A 1018 26.38 -54.47 -2.08
N LEU A 1019 27.17 -53.40 -2.04
CA LEU A 1019 27.92 -52.89 -3.20
C LEU A 1019 29.08 -53.82 -3.59
N PRO A 1020 29.58 -53.77 -4.84
CA PRO A 1020 30.70 -54.60 -5.31
C PRO A 1020 32.01 -54.42 -4.51
N ASN A 1021 32.16 -53.27 -3.86
CA ASN A 1021 33.29 -52.92 -2.99
C ASN A 1021 33.22 -53.58 -1.59
N GLY A 1022 32.06 -54.08 -1.15
CA GLY A 1022 31.80 -54.69 0.16
C GLY A 1022 31.19 -53.76 1.22
N GLU A 1023 30.89 -52.52 0.85
CA GLU A 1023 30.07 -51.56 1.60
C GLU A 1023 28.58 -51.88 1.41
N GLU A 1024 27.72 -51.30 2.25
CA GLU A 1024 26.29 -51.57 2.29
C GLU A 1024 25.50 -50.25 2.19
N VAL A 1025 24.36 -50.28 1.51
CA VAL A 1025 23.45 -49.15 1.29
C VAL A 1025 22.09 -49.51 1.87
N ASN A 1026 21.63 -48.71 2.83
CA ASN A 1026 20.44 -48.98 3.62
C ASN A 1026 19.19 -48.34 2.97
N PHE A 1027 18.11 -49.10 2.81
CA PHE A 1027 16.86 -48.58 2.25
C PHE A 1027 15.90 -48.21 3.38
N TYR A 1028 15.40 -46.97 3.39
CA TYR A 1028 14.41 -46.50 4.39
C TYR A 1028 13.10 -46.07 3.74
N GLN A 1029 11.99 -46.56 4.30
CA GLN A 1029 10.64 -46.13 3.94
C GLN A 1029 10.31 -44.83 4.66
N VAL A 1030 10.05 -43.78 3.88
CA VAL A 1030 9.51 -42.50 4.34
C VAL A 1030 8.02 -42.65 4.65
N ILE A 1031 7.61 -42.22 5.84
CA ILE A 1031 6.22 -42.18 6.31
C ILE A 1031 5.87 -40.73 6.68
N PRO A 1032 5.06 -40.02 5.88
CA PRO A 1032 4.56 -38.69 6.23
C PRO A 1032 3.62 -38.70 7.45
N LEU A 1033 3.77 -37.70 8.32
CA LEU A 1033 3.14 -37.55 9.64
C LEU A 1033 2.38 -36.21 9.77
N TYR A 1034 1.39 -36.18 10.67
CA TYR A 1034 0.80 -34.94 11.21
C TYR A 1034 1.67 -34.34 12.33
N ARG A 1035 1.47 -33.05 12.65
CA ARG A 1035 2.10 -32.32 13.76
C ARG A 1035 2.04 -33.11 15.08
N ASP A 1036 0.83 -33.49 15.50
CA ASP A 1036 0.57 -34.33 16.68
C ASP A 1036 1.31 -35.67 16.67
N GLU A 1037 1.49 -36.30 15.50
CA GLU A 1037 2.19 -37.60 15.39
C GLU A 1037 3.70 -37.45 15.55
N LEU A 1038 4.29 -36.38 14.99
CA LEU A 1038 5.68 -36.03 15.22
C LEU A 1038 5.92 -35.71 16.71
N GLU A 1039 5.09 -34.86 17.31
CA GLU A 1039 5.18 -34.53 18.74
C GLU A 1039 5.04 -35.79 19.61
N TYR A 1040 4.07 -36.65 19.34
CA TYR A 1040 3.88 -37.90 20.06
C TYR A 1040 5.12 -38.81 19.98
N LYS A 1041 5.75 -38.90 18.81
CA LYS A 1041 7.01 -39.64 18.60
C LYS A 1041 8.17 -39.01 19.37
N MET A 1042 8.26 -37.68 19.42
CA MET A 1042 9.30 -36.97 20.16
C MET A 1042 9.15 -37.13 21.68
N GLU A 1043 7.92 -37.31 22.18
CA GLU A 1043 7.66 -37.69 23.58
C GLU A 1043 7.93 -39.18 23.88
N HIS A 1044 7.57 -40.09 22.98
CA HIS A 1044 7.39 -41.52 23.29
C HIS A 1044 8.33 -42.52 22.59
N ASP A 1045 9.11 -42.09 21.60
CA ASP A 1045 9.88 -42.90 20.64
C ASP A 1045 9.12 -43.41 19.38
N ALA A 1046 9.90 -43.88 18.40
CA ALA A 1046 9.42 -44.28 17.08
C ALA A 1046 8.66 -45.63 17.09
N ASP A 1047 9.04 -46.57 17.94
CA ASP A 1047 8.30 -47.83 18.09
C ASP A 1047 6.92 -47.54 18.71
N ALA A 1048 6.85 -46.60 19.66
CA ALA A 1048 5.59 -46.15 20.25
C ALA A 1048 4.66 -45.43 19.27
N LEU A 1049 5.19 -44.65 18.30
CA LEU A 1049 4.38 -44.11 17.21
C LEU A 1049 3.93 -45.21 16.24
N LEU A 1050 4.80 -46.16 15.88
CA LEU A 1050 4.41 -47.28 15.01
C LEU A 1050 3.30 -48.16 15.63
N ASP A 1051 3.34 -48.39 16.94
CA ASP A 1051 2.25 -49.05 17.69
C ASP A 1051 0.93 -48.23 17.68
N LYS A 1052 0.98 -46.89 17.54
CA LYS A 1052 -0.20 -46.03 17.32
C LYS A 1052 -0.72 -46.07 15.88
N MET A 1053 0.19 -46.22 14.91
CA MET A 1053 -0.11 -46.29 13.48
C MET A 1053 -0.56 -47.69 13.02
N ASP A 1054 -0.71 -48.67 13.92
CA ASP A 1054 -1.24 -50.01 13.57
C ASP A 1054 -2.61 -49.90 12.86
N GLY A 1055 -2.68 -50.45 11.65
CA GLY A 1055 -3.83 -50.37 10.76
C GLY A 1055 -3.98 -49.06 9.97
N ILE A 1056 -3.02 -48.14 10.04
CA ILE A 1056 -2.82 -47.06 9.05
C ILE A 1056 -1.98 -47.61 7.88
N SER A 1057 -2.22 -47.10 6.69
CA SER A 1057 -1.46 -47.46 5.48
C SER A 1057 -0.13 -46.71 5.42
N PHE A 1058 0.96 -47.41 5.07
CA PHE A 1058 2.24 -46.78 4.72
C PHE A 1058 2.22 -46.13 3.31
N VAL A 1059 1.26 -46.53 2.46
CA VAL A 1059 0.97 -45.81 1.21
C VAL A 1059 0.30 -44.49 1.56
N VAL A 1060 0.88 -43.39 1.06
CA VAL A 1060 0.50 -42.01 1.38
C VAL A 1060 -0.97 -41.74 1.05
N ASP A 1061 -1.71 -41.22 2.04
CA ASP A 1061 -3.07 -40.69 1.87
C ASP A 1061 -3.09 -39.28 2.50
N PRO A 1062 -3.12 -38.20 1.69
CA PRO A 1062 -3.19 -36.81 2.15
C PRO A 1062 -4.32 -36.51 3.13
N THR A 1063 -5.38 -37.32 3.10
CA THR A 1063 -6.64 -37.16 3.81
C THR A 1063 -6.91 -38.25 4.85
N ARG A 1064 -5.87 -39.03 5.22
CA ARG A 1064 -6.00 -40.04 6.28
C ARG A 1064 -6.39 -39.39 7.61
N GLN A 1065 -7.00 -40.16 8.49
CA GLN A 1065 -7.17 -39.71 9.87
C GLN A 1065 -5.82 -39.82 10.59
N ASP A 1066 -5.44 -38.75 11.29
CA ASP A 1066 -4.36 -38.72 12.26
C ASP A 1066 -4.53 -39.84 13.33
N ALA A 1067 -3.41 -40.46 13.72
CA ALA A 1067 -3.35 -41.48 14.75
C ALA A 1067 -3.64 -40.94 16.17
N ILE A 1068 -3.47 -39.63 16.41
CA ILE A 1068 -3.61 -38.99 17.73
C ILE A 1068 -5.03 -38.45 17.95
N THR A 1069 -5.48 -37.49 17.16
CA THR A 1069 -6.79 -36.79 17.22
C THR A 1069 -7.98 -37.65 16.73
N ARG A 1070 -7.90 -38.97 16.90
CA ARG A 1070 -8.89 -39.96 16.47
C ARG A 1070 -10.19 -39.93 17.33
N GLY A 1071 -10.77 -38.73 17.57
CA GLY A 1071 -11.95 -38.52 18.41
C GLY A 1071 -12.65 -37.13 18.57
N THR A 1072 -12.18 -35.96 18.10
CA THR A 1072 -12.65 -34.60 18.60
C THR A 1072 -12.57 -33.40 17.60
N LEU A 1073 -13.49 -32.39 17.61
CA LEU A 1073 -13.44 -31.08 16.85
C LEU A 1073 -14.66 -30.08 17.05
N SER A 1074 -14.49 -28.71 17.09
CA SER A 1074 -15.49 -27.59 16.76
C SER A 1074 -15.23 -26.07 17.19
N ASN A 1075 -15.23 -25.05 16.26
CA ASN A 1075 -15.77 -23.61 16.28
C ASN A 1075 -15.20 -22.42 17.20
N ASP A 1076 -15.27 -21.04 17.03
CA ASP A 1076 -15.55 -19.91 16.01
C ASP A 1076 -15.12 -18.44 16.52
N ASP A 1077 -15.16 -17.31 15.71
CA ASP A 1077 -14.29 -16.02 15.74
C ASP A 1077 -14.94 -14.54 15.92
N PHE A 1078 -14.32 -13.33 15.59
CA PHE A 1078 -14.37 -11.91 16.24
C PHE A 1078 -14.60 -10.50 15.53
N ASP A 1079 -15.36 -9.47 16.01
CA ASP A 1079 -15.32 -8.00 15.58
C ASP A 1079 -16.05 -6.97 16.52
N GLY A 1080 -15.83 -5.63 16.64
CA GLY A 1080 -14.78 -4.64 16.21
C GLY A 1080 -15.26 -3.37 15.39
N GLU A 1081 -15.16 -2.07 15.91
CA GLU A 1081 -15.84 0.72 15.33
C GLU A 1081 -15.31 2.12 16.03
N MET A 1082 -15.03 3.22 15.24
CA MET A 1082 -14.86 4.68 15.65
C MET A 1082 -15.25 5.69 14.51
N ASP A 1083 -15.44 7.04 14.57
CA ASP A 1083 -15.68 8.18 15.54
C ASP A 1083 -16.10 9.49 14.73
N ASP A 1084 -16.49 10.65 15.33
CA ASP A 1084 -17.03 11.88 14.64
C ASP A 1084 -16.39 13.26 15.03
N ALA A 1085 -16.52 14.30 14.20
CA ALA A 1085 -15.63 15.49 14.15
C ALA A 1085 -16.10 16.79 14.86
N SER A 1086 -17.31 16.87 15.41
CA SER A 1086 -17.91 18.12 15.94
C SER A 1086 -17.12 18.84 17.05
N TYR A 1087 -16.20 18.13 17.73
CA TYR A 1087 -15.41 18.63 18.85
C TYR A 1087 -14.50 19.84 18.55
N HIS A 1088 -14.23 20.15 17.28
CA HIS A 1088 -13.11 21.02 16.91
C HIS A 1088 -13.40 22.52 16.81
N ILE A 1089 -14.66 22.97 16.82
CA ILE A 1089 -14.97 24.39 16.60
C ILE A 1089 -14.74 25.26 17.84
N GLU A 1090 -14.87 24.73 19.06
CA GLU A 1090 -14.85 25.55 20.29
C GLU A 1090 -13.47 25.72 20.94
N SER A 1091 -12.38 25.13 20.40
CA SER A 1091 -11.03 25.24 21.00
C SER A 1091 -10.27 26.54 20.68
N ILE A 1092 -10.96 27.69 20.56
CA ILE A 1092 -10.37 29.00 20.23
C ILE A 1092 -10.72 30.09 21.28
N GLU A 1093 -9.97 30.15 22.39
CA GLU A 1093 -9.75 31.36 23.24
C GLU A 1093 -8.29 31.45 23.74
#